data_AF-A0A8K0JHN8-F1
#
_entry.id   AF-A0A8K0JHN8-F1
#
_cell.length_a   1.000
_cell.length_b   1.000
_cell.length_c   1.000
_cell.angle_alpha   90.00
_cell.angle_beta   90.00
_cell.angle_gamma   90.00
#
_symmetry.space_group_name_H-M   'P 1'
#
loop_
_entity.id
_entity.type
_entity.pdbx_description
1 polymer ?
#
loop_
_entity_poly.entity_id
_entity_poly.type
_entity_poly.pdbx_seq_one_letter_code
_entity_poly.pdbx_strand_id
1 'polypeptide(L)'
;MSSSFLSLASSSFGLNVDIASGGVFGLFNQGDLFNTNYVINATMQSQFNVKDSRWLGDLIFNVRPAGSTAAGTTMVSGLSGDVRKVTKGPGNSINVDYTGNAADANGFKGFNVKQIWNADDKDVLVWSNTVQNTGSQALEFMDVGFPLLFNGYWAADQTTIYEKGVGRHSHTALDGSYIYYQRPNGEGPYLLMTPGNGTSLEYKNKARYGEGPFAEVDPKWEGVVEYYANSKNVQPARVNQAVSYLPATSSVIPAGGNKTFSFQFRWPKDYQGLRDALYASGGFDTVSLPGMTIPTDSKATLSLRANGGIQSVVGETGKNIQIVSQGSKNGYNIYQVTLPTIGPNKVTVTYAGGRKKSVLQYSAIRPVEQLISQRASFVVNNHQAKTTRGYNGAYLQYDMSAKKQIAWDGYTGGGWKQWMAGGSDDLGHGPATFLSEKQTIKPVQAEIASVDYYITNFLFKYLQNKQVNGARSYEVYRWFDGQDGVPSDTGTWRVYNYVHIANTYFNMYRTAKNFPGLTYAYAPGDYLTFCYETLNAMFSKVQLPTPIGPDPAVQFGLMGEMTYPDILAALNSEGRGAQATRLDGFLRNKFNYFSAEKYPFASEASIDTTGFESVYTLAKMYGDQGLKDKVQKASAACRGLQPLWYFYGGDNRHMGESWWNLGYETQLGAWQQQEYLLDSTTAMGSDRPDMTRQTYGAYLAGWNNINSGQINGDSATFGAASWQFASEGGAQANYDWIPLRNGWWAWSGEVDLGLWGGLRSASASVVSDPIVGNYAYNADLTESADSYSVIPKDGVRQRLVLMNLGNLDIRIGNVVYNSAVVKKDATSISMVLAPVSDKAASTTITVARLPAGNYNVSLGGAVVGQMRSDGQSAKISVKGVTSGTPTLLITKV
;
A
#
# COMPACT_ATOMS: atom_id res chain seq x y z
N MET A 1 4.14 -36.07 -22.86
CA MET A 1 5.33 -35.89 -23.71
C MET A 1 6.48 -35.50 -22.80
N SER A 2 7.65 -36.13 -22.91
CA SER A 2 8.84 -35.60 -22.22
C SER A 2 9.22 -34.30 -22.92
N SER A 3 9.02 -33.16 -22.26
CA SER A 3 9.43 -31.85 -22.77
C SER A 3 10.94 -31.83 -22.92
N SER A 4 11.42 -31.59 -24.15
CA SER A 4 12.84 -31.40 -24.42
C SER A 4 13.17 -29.91 -24.29
N PHE A 5 14.17 -29.59 -23.48
CA PHE A 5 14.60 -28.21 -23.21
C PHE A 5 16.00 -27.96 -23.76
N LEU A 6 16.25 -26.72 -24.19
CA LEU A 6 17.59 -26.18 -24.22
C LEU A 6 17.83 -25.35 -22.97
N SER A 7 19.01 -25.49 -22.37
CA SER A 7 19.37 -24.79 -21.14
C SER A 7 20.51 -23.80 -21.36
N LEU A 8 20.42 -22.69 -20.63
CA LEU A 8 21.52 -21.77 -20.35
C LEU A 8 21.80 -21.75 -18.86
N ALA A 9 23.08 -21.71 -18.52
CA ALA A 9 23.52 -21.55 -17.15
C ALA A 9 24.71 -20.61 -17.11
N SER A 10 24.66 -19.62 -16.22
CA SER A 10 25.82 -18.87 -15.76
C SER A 10 26.04 -19.17 -14.27
N SER A 11 26.96 -18.46 -13.60
CA SER A 11 27.07 -18.55 -12.13
C SER A 11 25.85 -18.01 -11.40
N SER A 12 25.04 -17.15 -12.06
CA SER A 12 23.92 -16.45 -11.44
C SER A 12 22.57 -16.87 -12.02
N PHE A 13 22.50 -17.18 -13.32
CA PHE A 13 21.26 -17.52 -14.02
C PHE A 13 21.17 -19.00 -14.39
N GLY A 14 19.96 -19.56 -14.28
CA GLY A 14 19.53 -20.77 -14.96
C GLY A 14 18.29 -20.48 -15.80
N LEU A 15 18.31 -20.85 -17.08
CA LEU A 15 17.18 -20.66 -18.01
C LEU A 15 16.94 -21.96 -18.78
N ASN A 16 15.69 -22.41 -18.82
CA ASN A 16 15.25 -23.54 -19.65
C ASN A 16 14.24 -23.05 -20.67
N VAL A 17 14.52 -23.21 -21.96
CA VAL A 17 13.60 -22.90 -23.07
C VAL A 17 13.05 -24.19 -23.64
N ASP A 18 11.74 -24.32 -23.70
CA ASP A 18 11.07 -25.48 -24.27
C ASP A 18 11.19 -25.48 -25.79
N ILE A 19 11.67 -26.58 -26.37
CA ILE A 19 11.91 -26.68 -27.82
C ILE A 19 10.60 -26.62 -28.59
N ALA A 20 9.53 -27.20 -28.04
CA ALA A 20 8.25 -27.30 -28.72
C ALA A 20 7.54 -25.95 -28.82
N SER A 21 7.50 -25.17 -27.73
CA SER A 21 6.80 -23.88 -27.62
C SER A 21 7.70 -22.66 -27.81
N GLY A 22 9.03 -22.78 -27.66
CA GLY A 22 9.94 -21.64 -27.64
C GLY A 22 9.82 -20.75 -26.39
N GLY A 23 8.88 -21.04 -25.49
CA GLY A 23 8.70 -20.32 -24.24
C GLY A 23 9.71 -20.74 -23.18
N VAL A 24 9.99 -19.84 -22.25
CA VAL A 24 10.82 -20.12 -21.08
C VAL A 24 10.01 -20.99 -20.10
N PHE A 25 10.47 -22.23 -19.92
CA PHE A 25 9.88 -23.19 -18.99
C PHE A 25 10.38 -23.02 -17.55
N GLY A 26 11.59 -22.46 -17.40
CA GLY A 26 12.13 -22.15 -16.09
C GLY A 26 13.16 -21.02 -16.11
N LEU A 27 13.10 -20.17 -15.09
CA LEU A 27 14.03 -19.08 -14.83
C LEU A 27 14.39 -19.06 -13.35
N PHE A 28 15.66 -19.26 -13.05
CA PHE A 28 16.18 -19.52 -11.71
C PHE A 28 17.40 -18.64 -11.41
N ASN A 29 17.57 -18.33 -10.13
CA ASN A 29 18.86 -17.92 -9.60
C ASN A 29 19.58 -19.14 -9.01
N GLN A 30 20.84 -19.35 -9.38
CA GLN A 30 21.62 -20.54 -8.97
C GLN A 30 21.94 -20.58 -7.46
N GLY A 31 21.91 -19.43 -6.79
CA GLY A 31 22.15 -19.29 -5.35
C GLY A 31 20.88 -19.09 -4.53
N ASP A 32 19.69 -19.28 -5.12
CA ASP A 32 18.43 -19.08 -4.41
C ASP A 32 18.14 -20.20 -3.41
N LEU A 33 18.05 -19.83 -2.13
CA LEU A 33 17.79 -20.77 -1.03
C LEU A 33 16.44 -21.48 -1.17
N PHE A 34 15.50 -20.87 -1.89
CA PHE A 34 14.16 -21.41 -2.08
C PHE A 34 14.01 -22.16 -3.40
N ASN A 35 15.02 -22.27 -4.27
CA ASN A 35 14.88 -22.92 -5.58
C ASN A 35 13.60 -22.47 -6.34
N THR A 36 13.31 -21.17 -6.33
CA THR A 36 12.10 -20.60 -6.92
C THR A 36 12.22 -20.62 -8.44
N ASN A 37 11.21 -21.16 -9.13
CA ASN A 37 11.01 -20.89 -10.55
C ASN A 37 10.19 -19.61 -10.68
N TYR A 38 10.76 -18.58 -11.31
CA TYR A 38 10.10 -17.27 -11.41
C TYR A 38 9.00 -17.22 -12.47
N VAL A 39 8.90 -18.22 -13.37
CA VAL A 39 7.90 -18.25 -14.44
C VAL A 39 6.88 -19.37 -14.27
N ILE A 40 5.67 -19.14 -14.76
CA ILE A 40 4.65 -20.21 -14.89
C ILE A 40 4.98 -21.02 -16.14
N ASN A 41 4.74 -22.33 -16.05
CA ASN A 41 4.85 -23.25 -17.18
C ASN A 41 3.67 -24.23 -17.22
N ALA A 42 3.62 -25.06 -18.26
CA ALA A 42 2.55 -26.02 -18.49
C ALA A 42 2.39 -27.08 -17.38
N THR A 43 3.41 -27.32 -16.55
CA THR A 43 3.30 -28.26 -15.41
C THR A 43 2.73 -27.60 -14.15
N MET A 44 2.95 -26.29 -14.00
CA MET A 44 2.40 -25.50 -12.89
C MET A 44 0.94 -25.11 -13.14
N GLN A 45 0.62 -24.72 -14.37
CA GLN A 45 -0.73 -24.31 -14.79
C GLN A 45 -1.05 -24.91 -16.16
N SER A 46 -1.54 -26.15 -16.15
CA SER A 46 -1.86 -26.88 -17.39
C SER A 46 -2.96 -26.20 -18.22
N GLN A 47 -3.85 -25.44 -17.58
CA GLN A 47 -4.88 -24.64 -18.24
C GLN A 47 -4.33 -23.53 -19.15
N PHE A 48 -3.09 -23.08 -18.92
CA PHE A 48 -2.39 -22.11 -19.76
C PHE A 48 -1.66 -22.75 -20.95
N ASN A 49 -1.60 -24.09 -21.00
CA ASN A 49 -0.97 -24.83 -22.09
C ASN A 49 -1.87 -24.90 -23.34
N VAL A 50 -2.11 -23.75 -23.94
CA VAL A 50 -2.87 -23.57 -25.18
C VAL A 50 -1.93 -23.12 -26.31
N LYS A 51 -2.41 -23.12 -27.56
CA LYS A 51 -1.57 -22.71 -28.72
C LYS A 51 -1.09 -21.25 -28.61
N ASP A 52 -1.96 -20.34 -28.20
CA ASP A 52 -1.59 -18.95 -27.88
C ASP A 52 -1.13 -18.86 -26.42
N SER A 53 0.05 -19.41 -26.14
CA SER A 53 0.50 -19.75 -24.78
C SER A 53 0.86 -18.59 -23.86
N ARG A 54 1.26 -17.44 -24.41
CA ARG A 54 1.74 -16.27 -23.65
C ARG A 54 2.86 -16.60 -22.65
N TRP A 55 3.67 -17.64 -22.90
CA TRP A 55 4.80 -17.98 -22.05
C TRP A 55 5.81 -16.83 -22.01
N LEU A 56 6.64 -16.74 -20.97
CA LEU A 56 7.76 -15.78 -21.02
C LEU A 56 8.62 -16.06 -22.27
N GLY A 57 8.84 -15.04 -23.09
CA GLY A 57 9.48 -15.16 -24.41
C GLY A 57 8.50 -15.06 -25.58
N ASP A 58 7.19 -15.27 -25.36
CA ASP A 58 6.20 -14.99 -26.40
C ASP A 58 6.13 -13.49 -26.72
N LEU A 59 5.69 -13.17 -27.94
CA LEU A 59 5.62 -11.82 -28.50
C LEU A 59 4.27 -11.58 -29.16
N ILE A 60 3.77 -10.36 -29.06
CA ILE A 60 2.51 -9.92 -29.66
C ILE A 60 2.82 -8.73 -30.56
N PHE A 61 2.34 -8.76 -31.80
CA PHE A 61 2.42 -7.62 -32.72
C PHE A 61 1.03 -7.28 -33.24
N ASN A 62 0.77 -6.00 -33.51
CA ASN A 62 -0.30 -5.61 -34.42
C ASN A 62 0.33 -4.86 -35.59
N VAL A 63 0.17 -5.39 -36.81
CA VAL A 63 0.97 -4.99 -37.97
C VAL A 63 0.07 -4.66 -39.15
N ARG A 64 0.44 -3.61 -39.91
CA ARG A 64 -0.16 -3.27 -41.20
C ARG A 64 0.88 -2.68 -42.17
N PRO A 65 0.59 -2.60 -43.48
CA PRO A 65 1.40 -1.79 -44.38
C PRO A 65 1.46 -0.33 -43.91
N ALA A 66 2.64 0.29 -43.96
CA ALA A 66 2.82 1.66 -43.53
C ALA A 66 1.99 2.63 -44.40
N GLY A 67 1.30 3.58 -43.76
CA GLY A 67 0.40 4.52 -44.43
C GLY A 67 -0.99 3.94 -44.77
N SER A 68 -1.23 2.65 -44.52
CA SER A 68 -2.57 2.06 -44.65
C SER A 68 -3.52 2.61 -43.58
N THR A 69 -4.78 2.83 -43.97
CA THR A 69 -5.88 3.16 -43.06
C THR A 69 -6.62 1.93 -42.54
N ALA A 70 -6.31 0.74 -43.07
CA ALA A 70 -6.90 -0.51 -42.61
C ALA A 70 -6.50 -0.83 -41.15
N ALA A 71 -7.34 -1.62 -40.48
CA ALA A 71 -6.99 -2.22 -39.20
C ALA A 71 -5.79 -3.16 -39.39
N GLY A 72 -4.86 -3.14 -38.44
CA GLY A 72 -3.74 -4.07 -38.45
C GLY A 72 -4.14 -5.45 -37.96
N THR A 73 -3.36 -6.43 -38.36
CA THR A 73 -3.55 -7.83 -37.95
C THR A 73 -2.76 -8.10 -36.68
N THR A 74 -3.44 -8.59 -35.65
CA THR A 74 -2.77 -9.09 -34.44
C THR A 74 -2.12 -10.43 -34.74
N MET A 75 -0.82 -10.52 -34.55
CA MET A 75 -0.02 -11.73 -34.75
C MET A 75 0.74 -12.08 -33.47
N VAL A 76 0.79 -13.37 -33.13
CA VAL A 76 1.42 -13.86 -31.90
C VAL A 76 2.38 -15.02 -32.16
N SER A 77 3.46 -15.08 -31.38
CA SER A 77 4.51 -16.10 -31.52
C SER A 77 4.01 -17.52 -31.23
N GLY A 78 3.08 -17.68 -30.28
CA GLY A 78 2.49 -18.99 -29.93
C GLY A 78 1.79 -19.67 -31.12
N LEU A 79 1.16 -18.88 -32.00
CA LEU A 79 0.51 -19.34 -33.23
C LEU A 79 1.46 -19.47 -34.43
N SER A 80 2.76 -19.30 -34.23
CA SER A 80 3.79 -19.33 -35.28
C SER A 80 4.71 -20.56 -35.17
N GLY A 81 4.20 -21.66 -34.60
CA GLY A 81 5.01 -22.83 -34.25
C GLY A 81 5.56 -23.61 -35.44
N ASP A 82 4.93 -23.52 -36.61
CA ASP A 82 5.35 -24.18 -37.85
C ASP A 82 6.55 -23.52 -38.53
N VAL A 83 6.81 -22.24 -38.22
CA VAL A 83 7.97 -21.48 -38.70
C VAL A 83 9.00 -21.20 -37.59
N ARG A 84 8.77 -21.72 -36.39
CA ARG A 84 9.65 -21.58 -35.22
C ARG A 84 10.80 -22.58 -35.27
N LYS A 85 11.99 -22.14 -34.87
CA LYS A 85 13.16 -22.99 -34.66
C LYS A 85 13.90 -22.59 -33.39
N VAL A 86 13.99 -23.52 -32.43
CA VAL A 86 14.74 -23.35 -31.17
C VAL A 86 16.10 -24.02 -31.31
N THR A 87 17.20 -23.27 -31.15
CA THR A 87 18.57 -23.78 -31.31
C THR A 87 19.52 -23.22 -30.27
N LYS A 88 20.63 -23.93 -30.03
CA LYS A 88 21.76 -23.37 -29.30
C LYS A 88 22.45 -22.32 -30.18
N GLY A 89 22.63 -21.12 -29.64
CA GLY A 89 23.39 -20.07 -30.31
C GLY A 89 24.88 -20.10 -29.93
N PRO A 90 25.67 -19.15 -30.44
CA PRO A 90 27.07 -19.01 -30.04
C PRO A 90 27.20 -18.62 -28.56
N GLY A 91 28.28 -19.06 -27.92
CA GLY A 91 28.51 -18.81 -26.49
C GLY A 91 27.42 -19.42 -25.61
N ASN A 92 27.05 -18.70 -24.56
CA ASN A 92 25.96 -19.04 -23.67
C ASN A 92 24.66 -18.39 -24.14
N SER A 93 24.17 -18.81 -25.32
CA SER A 93 22.90 -18.32 -25.86
C SER A 93 21.97 -19.40 -26.42
N ILE A 94 20.68 -19.09 -26.45
CA ILE A 94 19.61 -19.86 -27.12
C ILE A 94 18.91 -18.91 -28.09
N ASN A 95 18.67 -19.38 -29.31
CA ASN A 95 17.91 -18.68 -30.32
C ASN A 95 16.52 -19.30 -30.49
N VAL A 96 15.50 -18.46 -30.61
CA VAL A 96 14.13 -18.83 -30.96
C VAL A 96 13.76 -18.04 -32.22
N ASP A 97 14.03 -18.62 -33.39
CA ASP A 97 13.87 -17.95 -34.67
C ASP A 97 12.50 -18.25 -35.28
N TYR A 98 11.85 -17.24 -35.85
CA TYR A 98 10.62 -17.35 -36.63
C TYR A 98 10.91 -16.85 -38.04
N THR A 99 10.99 -17.77 -39.00
CA THR A 99 11.41 -17.45 -40.38
C THR A 99 10.37 -17.93 -41.39
N GLY A 100 9.85 -17.01 -42.19
CA GLY A 100 8.82 -17.30 -43.20
C GLY A 100 7.43 -16.84 -42.77
N ASN A 101 6.40 -17.45 -43.36
CA ASN A 101 5.01 -17.13 -43.10
C ASN A 101 4.36 -18.33 -42.39
N ALA A 102 3.91 -18.13 -41.15
CA ALA A 102 3.17 -19.15 -40.41
C ALA A 102 1.88 -19.55 -41.17
N ALA A 103 1.38 -20.77 -40.97
CA ALA A 103 0.12 -21.18 -41.57
C ALA A 103 -1.07 -20.44 -40.93
N ASP A 104 -1.07 -20.29 -39.61
CA ASP A 104 -2.15 -19.66 -38.84
C ASP A 104 -2.39 -18.20 -39.26
N ALA A 105 -3.66 -17.78 -39.36
CA ALA A 105 -4.03 -16.42 -39.76
C ALA A 105 -3.42 -15.35 -38.84
N ASN A 106 -3.25 -15.68 -37.56
CA ASN A 106 -2.70 -14.81 -36.52
C ASN A 106 -1.26 -15.21 -36.14
N GLY A 107 -0.58 -16.03 -36.96
CA GLY A 107 0.86 -16.26 -36.86
C GLY A 107 1.67 -15.19 -37.61
N PHE A 108 2.98 -15.13 -37.37
CA PHE A 108 3.89 -14.16 -37.99
C PHE A 108 3.98 -14.34 -39.50
N LYS A 109 3.77 -13.23 -40.23
CA LYS A 109 3.72 -13.18 -41.70
C LYS A 109 4.26 -11.84 -42.20
N GLY A 110 5.07 -11.88 -43.26
CA GLY A 110 5.64 -10.68 -43.90
C GLY A 110 6.85 -10.07 -43.17
N PHE A 111 7.27 -10.66 -42.06
CA PHE A 111 8.49 -10.32 -41.33
C PHE A 111 9.06 -11.56 -40.64
N ASN A 112 10.36 -11.56 -40.38
CA ASN A 112 11.03 -12.56 -39.56
C ASN A 112 11.30 -12.00 -38.16
N VAL A 113 11.38 -12.89 -37.18
CA VAL A 113 11.81 -12.54 -35.82
C VAL A 113 12.98 -13.43 -35.42
N LYS A 114 14.09 -12.80 -35.04
CA LYS A 114 15.23 -13.46 -34.39
C LYS A 114 15.20 -13.13 -32.90
N GLN A 115 14.79 -14.07 -32.07
CA GLN A 115 14.85 -13.94 -30.63
C GLN A 115 16.10 -14.63 -30.06
N ILE A 116 16.81 -13.95 -29.16
CA ILE A 116 18.01 -14.48 -28.51
C ILE A 116 17.92 -14.25 -27.00
N TRP A 117 18.12 -15.32 -26.24
CA TRP A 117 18.46 -15.29 -24.82
C TRP A 117 19.97 -15.48 -24.67
N ASN A 118 20.67 -14.56 -24.04
CA ASN A 118 22.12 -14.59 -23.87
C ASN A 118 22.53 -14.35 -22.41
N ALA A 119 23.40 -15.22 -21.88
CA ALA A 119 23.95 -15.12 -20.53
C ALA A 119 25.48 -15.27 -20.55
N ASP A 120 26.15 -14.67 -21.54
CA ASP A 120 27.62 -14.62 -21.61
C ASP A 120 28.20 -13.75 -20.49
N ASP A 121 27.52 -12.65 -20.15
CA ASP A 121 27.75 -11.94 -18.89
C ASP A 121 27.14 -12.76 -17.75
N LYS A 122 27.97 -13.13 -16.78
CA LYS A 122 27.58 -14.03 -15.69
C LYS A 122 26.43 -13.48 -14.87
N ASP A 123 26.30 -12.15 -14.76
CA ASP A 123 25.33 -11.47 -13.89
C ASP A 123 24.19 -10.80 -14.67
N VAL A 124 24.15 -10.96 -15.99
CA VAL A 124 23.12 -10.36 -16.85
C VAL A 124 22.59 -11.38 -17.84
N LEU A 125 21.27 -11.59 -17.82
CA LEU A 125 20.57 -12.29 -18.88
C LEU A 125 19.96 -11.26 -19.83
N VAL A 126 20.31 -11.31 -21.11
CA VAL A 126 19.77 -10.43 -22.15
C VAL A 126 18.74 -11.17 -22.99
N TRP A 127 17.56 -10.59 -23.12
CA TRP A 127 16.52 -11.03 -24.05
C TRP A 127 16.41 -10.02 -25.18
N SER A 128 16.66 -10.44 -26.43
CA SER A 128 16.58 -9.57 -27.60
C SER A 128 15.68 -10.14 -28.67
N ASN A 129 14.91 -9.29 -29.33
CA ASN A 129 13.92 -9.63 -30.35
C ASN A 129 14.14 -8.71 -31.54
N THR A 130 14.78 -9.21 -32.59
CA THR A 130 15.02 -8.45 -33.81
C THR A 130 13.97 -8.80 -34.84
N VAL A 131 13.16 -7.81 -35.21
CA VAL A 131 12.13 -7.92 -36.24
C VAL A 131 12.72 -7.41 -37.55
N GLN A 132 12.65 -8.23 -38.60
CA GLN A 132 13.12 -7.89 -39.94
C GLN A 132 11.94 -7.92 -40.92
N ASN A 133 11.68 -6.80 -41.60
CA ASN A 133 10.70 -6.75 -42.66
C ASN A 133 11.22 -7.48 -43.91
N THR A 134 10.58 -8.57 -44.30
CA THR A 134 10.97 -9.40 -45.46
C THR A 134 10.18 -9.06 -46.72
N GLY A 135 9.21 -8.15 -46.62
CA GLY A 135 8.40 -7.69 -47.74
C GLY A 135 9.06 -6.58 -48.56
N SER A 136 8.36 -6.18 -49.63
CA SER A 136 8.76 -5.11 -50.54
C SER A 136 8.23 -3.72 -50.14
N GLN A 137 7.36 -3.63 -49.13
CA GLN A 137 6.77 -2.40 -48.62
C GLN A 137 7.12 -2.20 -47.14
N ALA A 138 7.11 -0.96 -46.66
CA ALA A 138 7.29 -0.67 -45.25
C ALA A 138 6.11 -1.21 -44.41
N LEU A 139 6.40 -1.70 -43.21
CA LEU A 139 5.42 -2.19 -42.25
C LEU A 139 5.35 -1.24 -41.04
N GLU A 140 4.13 -0.90 -40.63
CA GLU A 140 3.87 -0.22 -39.36
C GLU A 140 3.49 -1.27 -38.31
N PHE A 141 4.31 -1.37 -37.27
CA PHE A 141 4.04 -2.10 -36.04
C PHE A 141 3.30 -1.16 -35.10
N MET A 142 1.97 -1.27 -35.11
CA MET A 142 1.09 -0.48 -34.26
C MET A 142 1.22 -0.89 -32.80
N ASP A 143 1.27 -2.19 -32.55
CA ASP A 143 1.54 -2.75 -31.23
C ASP A 143 2.79 -3.63 -31.26
N VAL A 144 3.61 -3.53 -30.22
CA VAL A 144 4.76 -4.41 -29.92
C VAL A 144 4.68 -4.76 -28.44
N GLY A 145 4.10 -5.93 -28.14
CA GLY A 145 3.74 -6.38 -26.80
C GLY A 145 4.56 -7.58 -26.31
N PHE A 146 4.80 -7.59 -25.00
CA PHE A 146 5.57 -8.59 -24.27
C PHE A 146 4.72 -9.15 -23.12
N PRO A 147 4.06 -10.31 -23.29
CA PRO A 147 3.39 -11.02 -22.21
C PRO A 147 4.40 -11.54 -21.20
N LEU A 148 4.17 -11.27 -19.92
CA LEU A 148 5.08 -11.64 -18.83
C LEU A 148 4.38 -12.59 -17.85
N LEU A 149 4.37 -13.88 -18.18
CA LEU A 149 3.72 -14.93 -17.39
C LEU A 149 4.62 -15.44 -16.23
N PHE A 150 4.79 -14.59 -15.22
CA PHE A 150 5.54 -14.90 -14.01
C PHE A 150 4.70 -15.66 -12.97
N ASN A 151 5.37 -16.32 -12.02
CA ASN A 151 4.77 -17.21 -11.02
C ASN A 151 4.01 -16.47 -9.91
N GLY A 152 2.92 -15.80 -10.28
CA GLY A 152 2.05 -15.02 -9.39
C GLY A 152 0.65 -15.61 -9.17
N TYR A 153 0.50 -16.94 -9.24
CA TYR A 153 -0.81 -17.62 -9.04
C TYR A 153 -0.95 -18.13 -7.59
N TRP A 154 -1.80 -17.47 -6.80
CA TRP A 154 -1.88 -17.61 -5.34
C TRP A 154 -2.81 -18.73 -4.84
N ALA A 155 -2.76 -19.91 -5.46
CA ALA A 155 -3.62 -21.05 -5.08
C ALA A 155 -2.82 -22.23 -4.52
N ALA A 156 -2.12 -21.98 -3.41
CA ALA A 156 -1.32 -22.99 -2.72
C ALA A 156 -1.35 -22.77 -1.19
N ASP A 157 -0.66 -23.63 -0.45
CA ASP A 157 -0.43 -23.41 0.99
C ASP A 157 0.46 -22.18 1.23
N GLN A 158 0.45 -21.65 2.46
CA GLN A 158 1.22 -20.46 2.84
C GLN A 158 2.72 -20.60 2.55
N THR A 159 3.32 -21.78 2.76
CA THR A 159 4.75 -21.97 2.52
C THR A 159 5.07 -21.83 1.04
N THR A 160 4.29 -22.48 0.18
CA THR A 160 4.46 -22.36 -1.27
C THR A 160 4.25 -20.91 -1.74
N ILE A 161 3.25 -20.21 -1.23
CA ILE A 161 2.98 -18.81 -1.57
C ILE A 161 4.19 -17.92 -1.22
N TYR A 162 4.70 -18.02 0.01
CA TYR A 162 5.75 -17.14 0.51
C TYR A 162 7.16 -17.50 0.01
N GLU A 163 7.41 -18.75 -0.40
CA GLU A 163 8.74 -19.22 -0.80
C GLU A 163 8.89 -19.51 -2.30
N LYS A 164 7.79 -19.70 -3.03
CA LYS A 164 7.82 -20.07 -4.45
C LYS A 164 7.06 -19.10 -5.36
N GLY A 165 6.05 -18.40 -4.83
CA GLY A 165 5.34 -17.37 -5.58
C GLY A 165 6.15 -16.06 -5.65
N VAL A 166 5.96 -15.28 -6.72
CA VAL A 166 6.62 -13.99 -6.89
C VAL A 166 5.61 -12.90 -7.26
N GLY A 167 5.62 -11.83 -6.48
CA GLY A 167 4.79 -10.66 -6.68
C GLY A 167 5.45 -9.65 -7.61
N ARG A 168 4.64 -8.94 -8.38
CA ARG A 168 5.08 -7.98 -9.40
C ARG A 168 5.12 -6.57 -8.86
N HIS A 169 6.20 -5.86 -9.18
CA HIS A 169 6.36 -4.42 -8.98
C HIS A 169 6.82 -3.77 -10.27
N SER A 170 6.00 -2.94 -10.91
CA SER A 170 6.36 -2.33 -12.21
C SER A 170 6.16 -0.82 -12.29
N HIS A 171 7.01 -0.21 -13.13
CA HIS A 171 6.96 1.19 -13.52
C HIS A 171 7.10 1.28 -15.05
N THR A 172 6.01 1.62 -15.75
CA THR A 172 5.99 1.78 -17.21
C THR A 172 6.22 3.24 -17.59
N ALA A 173 7.46 3.65 -17.81
CA ALA A 173 7.83 5.05 -17.96
C ALA A 173 8.90 5.29 -19.01
N LEU A 174 8.60 4.89 -20.25
CA LEU A 174 9.46 5.03 -21.42
C LEU A 174 10.81 4.32 -21.22
N ASP A 175 11.94 5.00 -21.44
CA ASP A 175 13.29 4.45 -21.29
C ASP A 175 13.63 4.11 -19.83
N GLY A 176 12.95 4.78 -18.89
CA GLY A 176 13.11 4.56 -17.45
C GLY A 176 12.25 3.45 -16.87
N SER A 177 11.57 2.67 -17.73
CA SER A 177 10.71 1.59 -17.28
C SER A 177 11.51 0.49 -16.59
N TYR A 178 10.89 -0.16 -15.61
CA TYR A 178 11.42 -1.38 -15.01
C TYR A 178 10.30 -2.21 -14.39
N ILE A 179 10.58 -3.50 -14.24
CA ILE A 179 9.70 -4.45 -13.58
C ILE A 179 10.59 -5.31 -12.69
N TYR A 180 10.24 -5.47 -11.43
CA TYR A 180 10.89 -6.46 -10.59
C TYR A 180 9.90 -7.40 -9.94
N TYR A 181 10.39 -8.60 -9.65
CA TYR A 181 9.64 -9.67 -9.01
C TYR A 181 10.34 -10.10 -7.73
N GLN A 182 9.57 -10.24 -6.66
CA GLN A 182 10.08 -10.68 -5.36
C GLN A 182 9.08 -11.59 -4.66
N ARG A 183 9.56 -12.48 -3.79
CA ARG A 183 8.69 -13.33 -2.99
C ARG A 183 7.94 -12.53 -1.92
N PRO A 184 6.74 -12.97 -1.51
CA PRO A 184 6.01 -12.35 -0.40
C PRO A 184 6.74 -12.40 0.94
N ASN A 185 7.73 -13.28 1.13
CA ASN A 185 8.56 -13.28 2.35
C ASN A 185 9.57 -12.12 2.43
N GLY A 186 9.73 -11.34 1.35
CA GLY A 186 10.66 -10.22 1.27
C GLY A 186 12.14 -10.59 1.17
N GLU A 187 12.46 -11.89 1.11
CA GLU A 187 13.85 -12.37 1.04
C GLU A 187 14.31 -12.49 -0.41
N GLY A 188 15.42 -11.84 -0.72
CA GLY A 188 16.05 -11.91 -2.04
C GLY A 188 16.56 -13.32 -2.41
N PRO A 189 16.94 -13.53 -3.67
CA PRO A 189 17.13 -12.49 -4.68
C PRO A 189 15.81 -11.99 -5.30
N TYR A 190 15.82 -10.74 -5.76
CA TYR A 190 14.77 -10.15 -6.58
C TYR A 190 15.16 -10.30 -8.05
N LEU A 191 14.18 -10.46 -8.96
CA LEU A 191 14.44 -10.45 -10.40
C LEU A 191 14.08 -9.10 -10.97
N LEU A 192 15.07 -8.31 -11.42
CA LEU A 192 14.85 -7.04 -12.11
C LEU A 192 14.90 -7.23 -13.62
N MET A 193 13.92 -6.68 -14.35
CA MET A 193 13.86 -6.53 -15.80
C MET A 193 13.87 -5.05 -16.17
N THR A 194 14.74 -4.67 -17.11
CA THR A 194 14.88 -3.28 -17.63
C THR A 194 14.96 -3.26 -19.16
N PRO A 195 14.41 -2.25 -19.86
CA PRO A 195 14.62 -2.08 -21.29
C PRO A 195 16.09 -1.87 -21.64
N GLY A 196 16.54 -2.54 -22.70
CA GLY A 196 17.84 -2.31 -23.32
C GLY A 196 17.84 -1.07 -24.22
N ASN A 197 18.99 -0.74 -24.79
CA ASN A 197 19.13 0.40 -25.69
C ASN A 197 18.17 0.29 -26.89
N GLY A 198 17.49 1.39 -27.23
CA GLY A 198 16.52 1.45 -28.32
C GLY A 198 15.14 0.86 -27.99
N THR A 199 14.91 0.44 -26.73
CA THR A 199 13.64 -0.08 -26.24
C THR A 199 13.11 0.81 -25.10
N SER A 200 11.83 1.12 -25.15
CA SER A 200 11.09 1.86 -24.12
C SER A 200 9.74 1.18 -23.94
N LEU A 201 9.13 1.24 -22.75
CA LEU A 201 7.76 0.77 -22.54
C LEU A 201 6.83 1.96 -22.30
N GLU A 202 5.70 1.99 -23.00
CA GLU A 202 4.75 3.11 -22.95
C GLU A 202 3.37 2.71 -22.43
N TYR A 203 3.06 1.41 -22.37
CA TYR A 203 1.76 0.95 -21.94
C TYR A 203 1.81 -0.42 -21.25
N LYS A 204 0.91 -0.61 -20.30
CA LYS A 204 0.67 -1.86 -19.57
C LYS A 204 -0.79 -2.24 -19.80
N ASN A 205 -1.03 -3.51 -20.04
CA ASN A 205 -2.36 -4.11 -20.10
C ASN A 205 -2.37 -5.38 -19.25
N LYS A 206 -3.56 -5.88 -18.93
CA LYS A 206 -3.74 -7.22 -18.39
C LYS A 206 -4.94 -7.93 -19.03
N ALA A 207 -4.97 -9.25 -18.95
CA ALA A 207 -6.18 -10.03 -19.24
C ALA A 207 -7.16 -9.90 -18.07
N ARG A 208 -8.36 -9.40 -18.34
CA ARG A 208 -9.39 -9.15 -17.31
C ARG A 208 -10.33 -10.33 -17.17
N TYR A 209 -11.23 -10.27 -16.21
CA TYR A 209 -12.27 -11.28 -16.02
C TYR A 209 -13.04 -11.55 -17.32
N GLY A 210 -13.18 -12.83 -17.67
CA GLY A 210 -13.84 -13.27 -18.90
C GLY A 210 -12.98 -13.19 -20.17
N GLU A 211 -11.75 -12.68 -20.12
CA GLU A 211 -10.87 -12.53 -21.29
C GLU A 211 -9.97 -13.75 -21.55
N GLY A 212 -10.59 -14.87 -21.92
CA GLY A 212 -9.88 -16.09 -22.34
C GLY A 212 -9.20 -16.84 -21.19
N PRO A 213 -8.29 -17.79 -21.49
CA PRO A 213 -7.73 -18.70 -20.48
C PRO A 213 -6.79 -18.03 -19.49
N PHE A 214 -6.27 -16.84 -19.80
CA PHE A 214 -5.34 -16.09 -18.94
C PHE A 214 -6.02 -15.00 -18.12
N ALA A 215 -7.36 -14.95 -18.16
CA ALA A 215 -8.19 -13.98 -17.45
C ALA A 215 -7.90 -13.98 -15.95
N GLU A 216 -8.12 -12.82 -15.35
CA GLU A 216 -8.15 -12.64 -13.90
C GLU A 216 -9.07 -13.67 -13.20
N VAL A 217 -8.59 -14.19 -12.07
CA VAL A 217 -9.34 -15.07 -11.17
C VAL A 217 -9.16 -14.55 -9.75
N ASP A 218 -10.04 -13.65 -9.31
CA ASP A 218 -10.04 -13.09 -7.95
C ASP A 218 -10.29 -14.18 -6.89
N PRO A 219 -9.54 -14.23 -5.77
CA PRO A 219 -8.36 -13.43 -5.39
C PRO A 219 -7.00 -14.06 -5.80
N LYS A 220 -7.01 -15.11 -6.63
CA LYS A 220 -5.86 -16.00 -6.88
C LYS A 220 -4.91 -15.49 -7.97
N TRP A 221 -5.39 -14.72 -8.94
CA TRP A 221 -4.63 -14.39 -10.15
C TRP A 221 -5.05 -13.06 -10.74
N GLU A 222 -4.07 -12.18 -10.98
CA GLU A 222 -4.33 -10.84 -11.53
C GLU A 222 -4.65 -10.84 -13.03
N GLY A 223 -4.49 -11.98 -13.71
CA GLY A 223 -4.51 -12.04 -15.18
C GLY A 223 -3.10 -11.89 -15.77
N VAL A 224 -2.85 -12.42 -16.97
CA VAL A 224 -1.54 -12.20 -17.62
C VAL A 224 -1.35 -10.72 -17.89
N VAL A 225 -0.19 -10.18 -17.47
CA VAL A 225 0.17 -8.78 -17.68
C VAL A 225 1.07 -8.66 -18.90
N GLU A 226 0.76 -7.70 -19.76
CA GLU A 226 1.45 -7.43 -21.01
C GLU A 226 1.99 -6.00 -21.00
N TYR A 227 3.25 -5.85 -21.41
CA TYR A 227 3.89 -4.55 -21.54
C TYR A 227 4.16 -4.24 -23.00
N TYR A 228 4.00 -2.99 -23.39
CA TYR A 228 4.05 -2.59 -24.80
C TYR A 228 5.11 -1.51 -25.02
N ALA A 229 5.98 -1.74 -26.01
CA ALA A 229 6.91 -0.74 -26.53
C ALA A 229 6.27 0.19 -27.57
N ASN A 230 5.24 -0.30 -28.24
CA ASN A 230 4.32 0.45 -29.08
C ASN A 230 2.91 -0.04 -28.77
N SER A 231 1.95 0.87 -28.63
CA SER A 231 0.57 0.56 -28.23
C SER A 231 -0.49 1.35 -29.00
N LYS A 232 -0.20 1.77 -30.25
CA LYS A 232 -1.07 2.62 -31.05
C LYS A 232 -2.45 2.01 -31.33
N ASN A 233 -2.59 0.70 -31.22
CA ASN A 233 -3.86 0.01 -31.40
C ASN A 233 -4.45 -0.46 -30.05
N VAL A 234 -3.67 -1.17 -29.22
CA VAL A 234 -4.20 -1.73 -27.97
C VAL A 234 -4.60 -0.67 -26.93
N GLN A 235 -3.83 0.43 -26.79
CA GLN A 235 -4.10 1.42 -25.76
C GLN A 235 -5.45 2.15 -26.01
N PRO A 236 -5.71 2.69 -27.22
CA PRO A 236 -7.03 3.26 -27.53
C PRO A 236 -8.18 2.25 -27.38
N ALA A 237 -7.97 0.99 -27.77
CA ALA A 237 -8.98 -0.06 -27.64
C ALA A 237 -9.35 -0.38 -26.17
N ARG A 238 -8.49 0.01 -25.22
CA ARG A 238 -8.62 -0.25 -23.78
C ARG A 238 -8.83 1.02 -22.95
N VAL A 239 -9.21 2.16 -23.54
CA VAL A 239 -9.29 3.47 -22.86
C VAL A 239 -10.18 3.49 -21.61
N ASN A 240 -11.27 2.70 -21.58
CA ASN A 240 -12.17 2.58 -20.43
C ASN A 240 -11.75 1.49 -19.43
N GLN A 241 -10.65 0.81 -19.72
CA GLN A 241 -10.19 -0.41 -19.10
C GLN A 241 -8.73 -0.33 -18.67
N ALA A 242 -8.06 0.81 -18.75
CA ALA A 242 -6.71 1.01 -18.25
C ALA A 242 -6.38 2.50 -18.13
N VAL A 243 -5.66 2.89 -17.06
CA VAL A 243 -5.15 4.25 -16.97
C VAL A 243 -3.96 4.41 -17.92
N SER A 244 -4.14 5.18 -18.99
CA SER A 244 -3.04 5.60 -19.85
C SER A 244 -2.55 7.00 -19.45
N TYR A 245 -1.25 7.12 -19.22
CA TYR A 245 -0.59 8.40 -18.91
C TYR A 245 0.55 8.74 -19.86
N LEU A 246 0.88 7.85 -20.79
CA LEU A 246 1.90 8.03 -21.81
C LEU A 246 1.26 7.98 -23.20
N PRO A 247 1.78 8.73 -24.18
CA PRO A 247 1.29 8.66 -25.55
C PRO A 247 1.42 7.25 -26.14
N ALA A 248 0.41 6.81 -26.88
CA ALA A 248 0.49 5.60 -27.69
C ALA A 248 1.24 5.88 -29.01
N THR A 249 2.22 5.05 -29.33
CA THR A 249 3.09 5.18 -30.52
C THR A 249 3.16 3.90 -31.33
N SER A 250 3.69 4.00 -32.56
CA SER A 250 3.99 2.88 -33.46
C SER A 250 5.41 2.99 -34.00
N SER A 251 5.92 1.88 -34.55
CA SER A 251 7.20 1.84 -35.25
C SER A 251 7.03 1.49 -36.72
N VAL A 252 7.69 2.21 -37.62
CA VAL A 252 7.72 1.85 -39.05
C VAL A 252 9.06 1.19 -39.38
N ILE A 253 9.02 0.00 -39.97
CA ILE A 253 10.20 -0.74 -40.46
C ILE A 253 10.17 -0.73 -42.00
N PRO A 254 11.12 -0.06 -42.67
CA PRO A 254 11.23 -0.06 -44.13
C PRO A 254 11.39 -1.47 -44.70
N ALA A 255 11.12 -1.64 -46.00
CA ALA A 255 11.38 -2.91 -46.70
C ALA A 255 12.86 -3.31 -46.53
N GLY A 256 13.11 -4.56 -46.12
CA GLY A 256 14.45 -5.07 -45.80
C GLY A 256 15.07 -4.53 -44.50
N GLY A 257 14.43 -3.54 -43.85
CA GLY A 257 14.87 -2.96 -42.60
C GLY A 257 14.66 -3.88 -41.40
N ASN A 258 15.28 -3.52 -40.27
CA ASN A 258 15.11 -4.23 -39.01
C ASN A 258 14.98 -3.26 -37.84
N LYS A 259 14.40 -3.76 -36.75
CA LYS A 259 14.37 -3.09 -35.45
C LYS A 259 14.50 -4.13 -34.34
N THR A 260 15.28 -3.81 -33.31
CA THR A 260 15.49 -4.69 -32.16
C THR A 260 14.81 -4.11 -30.92
N PHE A 261 14.06 -4.95 -30.22
CA PHE A 261 13.55 -4.69 -28.89
C PHE A 261 14.26 -5.62 -27.91
N SER A 262 14.85 -5.08 -26.84
CA SER A 262 15.67 -5.87 -25.92
C SER A 262 15.43 -5.50 -24.46
N PHE A 263 15.72 -6.45 -23.59
CA PHE A 263 15.61 -6.33 -22.15
C PHE A 263 16.81 -6.99 -21.48
N GLN A 264 17.17 -6.48 -20.30
CA GLN A 264 18.19 -7.05 -19.43
C GLN A 264 17.56 -7.48 -18.12
N PHE A 265 17.96 -8.65 -17.64
CA PHE A 265 17.59 -9.20 -16.35
C PHE A 265 18.79 -9.24 -15.41
N ARG A 266 18.58 -8.89 -14.15
CA ARG A 266 19.59 -8.95 -13.07
C ARG A 266 18.97 -9.49 -11.80
N TRP A 267 19.81 -10.02 -10.90
CA TRP A 267 19.41 -10.50 -9.58
C TRP A 267 19.88 -9.58 -8.44
N PRO A 268 19.17 -8.48 -8.14
CA PRO A 268 19.37 -7.76 -6.89
C PRO A 268 19.22 -8.65 -5.67
N LYS A 269 20.08 -8.45 -4.67
CA LYS A 269 19.96 -9.12 -3.37
C LYS A 269 18.87 -8.50 -2.50
N ASP A 270 18.78 -7.17 -2.51
CA ASP A 270 17.99 -6.34 -1.60
C ASP A 270 17.61 -5.00 -2.28
N TYR A 271 16.96 -4.06 -1.58
CA TYR A 271 16.50 -2.81 -2.20
C TYR A 271 17.65 -1.89 -2.63
N GLN A 272 18.78 -1.91 -1.91
CA GLN A 272 19.98 -1.19 -2.32
C GLN A 272 20.55 -1.77 -3.62
N GLY A 273 20.68 -3.10 -3.69
CA GLY A 273 21.08 -3.80 -4.91
C GLY A 273 20.14 -3.53 -6.08
N LEU A 274 18.83 -3.38 -5.82
CA LEU A 274 17.84 -3.06 -6.85
C LEU A 274 18.12 -1.69 -7.47
N ARG A 275 18.35 -0.67 -6.64
CA ARG A 275 18.73 0.67 -7.11
C ARG A 275 20.04 0.65 -7.90
N ASP A 276 21.04 -0.07 -7.40
CA ASP A 276 22.35 -0.12 -8.06
C ASP A 276 22.25 -0.83 -9.42
N ALA A 277 21.44 -1.89 -9.49
CA ALA A 277 21.14 -2.58 -10.73
C ALA A 277 20.37 -1.68 -11.74
N LEU A 278 19.41 -0.88 -11.27
CA LEU A 278 18.71 0.10 -12.13
C LEU A 278 19.67 1.11 -12.75
N TYR A 279 20.59 1.66 -11.95
CA TYR A 279 21.63 2.57 -12.43
C TYR A 279 22.60 1.88 -13.42
N ALA A 280 23.06 0.67 -13.08
CA ALA A 280 23.99 -0.10 -13.90
C ALA A 280 23.41 -0.51 -15.27
N SER A 281 22.11 -0.79 -15.35
CA SER A 281 21.40 -1.11 -16.60
C SER A 281 21.21 0.09 -17.54
N GLY A 282 21.74 1.27 -17.20
CA GLY A 282 21.53 2.49 -17.98
C GLY A 282 20.11 3.04 -17.86
N GLY A 283 19.37 2.60 -16.84
CA GLY A 283 18.15 3.23 -16.36
C GLY A 283 18.48 4.42 -15.46
N PHE A 284 17.49 4.86 -14.69
CA PHE A 284 17.66 5.92 -13.71
C PHE A 284 17.04 5.49 -12.38
N ASP A 285 17.78 5.69 -11.30
CA ASP A 285 17.32 5.43 -9.95
C ASP A 285 16.73 6.72 -9.37
N THR A 286 15.55 6.57 -8.77
CA THR A 286 14.70 7.65 -8.31
C THR A 286 14.28 7.42 -6.88
N VAL A 287 14.51 8.43 -6.04
CA VAL A 287 14.01 8.48 -4.67
C VAL A 287 13.27 9.80 -4.48
N SER A 288 12.04 9.73 -3.99
CA SER A 288 11.25 10.91 -3.63
C SER A 288 10.86 10.83 -2.17
N LEU A 289 11.11 11.89 -1.42
CA LEU A 289 10.76 12.03 -0.02
C LEU A 289 9.70 13.14 0.10
N PRO A 290 8.60 12.94 0.85
CA PRO A 290 8.27 11.76 1.65
C PRO A 290 7.73 10.56 0.83
N GLY A 291 7.44 10.76 -0.44
CA GLY A 291 6.91 9.74 -1.35
C GLY A 291 6.43 10.38 -2.65
N MET A 292 5.34 9.86 -3.21
CA MET A 292 4.73 10.35 -4.46
C MET A 292 3.38 11.07 -4.25
N THR A 293 2.81 11.01 -3.05
CA THR A 293 1.64 11.81 -2.64
C THR A 293 2.10 12.94 -1.74
N ILE A 294 1.84 14.19 -2.14
CA ILE A 294 2.43 15.38 -1.51
C ILE A 294 1.34 16.37 -1.09
N PRO A 295 1.24 16.74 0.19
CA PRO A 295 0.40 17.85 0.62
C PRO A 295 0.82 19.18 0.00
N THR A 296 -0.16 20.01 -0.35
CA THR A 296 0.05 21.33 -0.99
C THR A 296 0.75 22.36 -0.09
N ASP A 297 0.77 22.14 1.22
CA ASP A 297 1.55 22.92 2.19
C ASP A 297 2.97 22.35 2.40
N SER A 298 3.36 21.34 1.63
CA SER A 298 4.64 20.64 1.73
C SER A 298 5.36 20.59 0.38
N LYS A 299 6.60 20.12 0.39
CA LYS A 299 7.43 19.97 -0.82
C LYS A 299 8.04 18.57 -0.85
N ALA A 300 8.25 18.02 -2.04
CA ALA A 300 8.99 16.79 -2.20
C ALA A 300 10.49 17.07 -2.40
N THR A 301 11.34 16.20 -1.88
CA THR A 301 12.76 16.12 -2.26
C THR A 301 12.93 14.97 -3.23
N LEU A 302 13.18 15.29 -4.50
CA LEU A 302 13.41 14.34 -5.58
C LEU A 302 14.92 14.17 -5.81
N SER A 303 15.40 12.95 -5.64
CA SER A 303 16.80 12.55 -5.84
C SER A 303 16.91 11.63 -7.04
N LEU A 304 17.75 12.01 -8.00
CA LEU A 304 17.89 11.30 -9.27
C LEU A 304 19.35 10.96 -9.56
N ARG A 305 19.63 9.70 -9.90
CA ARG A 305 20.90 9.31 -10.52
C ARG A 305 20.63 8.50 -11.78
N ALA A 306 21.35 8.79 -12.85
CA ALA A 306 21.23 8.10 -14.12
C ALA A 306 22.60 7.99 -14.78
N ASN A 307 22.89 6.85 -15.41
CA ASN A 307 24.10 6.71 -16.20
C ASN A 307 24.02 7.66 -17.43
N GLY A 308 25.05 8.48 -17.62
CA GLY A 308 25.04 9.56 -18.62
C GLY A 308 24.40 10.89 -18.16
N GLY A 309 24.10 11.03 -16.86
CA GLY A 309 23.70 12.29 -16.23
C GLY A 309 22.27 12.74 -16.51
N ILE A 310 21.77 13.67 -15.68
CA ILE A 310 20.44 14.29 -15.80
C ILE A 310 20.57 15.60 -16.57
N GLN A 311 19.79 15.78 -17.64
CA GLN A 311 19.82 17.01 -18.45
C GLN A 311 18.70 17.97 -18.09
N SER A 312 17.49 17.47 -17.82
CA SER A 312 16.37 18.33 -17.42
C SER A 312 15.33 17.57 -16.62
N VAL A 313 14.68 18.28 -15.70
CA VAL A 313 13.52 17.81 -14.94
C VAL A 313 12.42 18.85 -15.10
N VAL A 314 11.30 18.47 -15.70
CA VAL A 314 10.23 19.39 -16.10
C VAL A 314 8.89 18.88 -15.60
N GLY A 315 8.10 19.77 -15.00
CA GLY A 315 6.74 19.46 -14.58
C GLY A 315 5.74 19.53 -15.73
N GLU A 316 4.61 18.85 -15.58
CA GLU A 316 3.49 18.86 -16.51
C GLU A 316 3.01 20.28 -16.86
N THR A 317 2.85 20.54 -18.16
CA THR A 317 2.34 21.81 -18.70
C THR A 317 0.96 22.14 -18.12
N GLY A 318 0.75 23.39 -17.71
CA GLY A 318 -0.53 23.87 -17.18
C GLY A 318 -0.79 23.57 -15.70
N LYS A 319 0.09 22.80 -15.03
CA LYS A 319 -0.02 22.46 -13.60
C LYS A 319 0.81 23.37 -12.67
N ASN A 320 1.60 24.28 -13.25
CA ASN A 320 2.46 25.23 -12.52
C ASN A 320 3.42 24.56 -11.51
N ILE A 321 3.85 23.33 -11.79
CA ILE A 321 4.78 22.57 -10.94
C ILE A 321 6.13 23.29 -10.90
N GLN A 322 6.63 23.58 -9.70
CA GLN A 322 7.92 24.21 -9.51
C GLN A 322 8.98 23.14 -9.22
N ILE A 323 10.10 23.21 -9.94
CA ILE A 323 11.23 22.28 -9.79
C ILE A 323 12.50 23.11 -9.62
N VAL A 324 13.13 23.01 -8.44
CA VAL A 324 14.30 23.80 -8.09
C VAL A 324 15.47 22.88 -7.76
N SER A 325 16.54 22.93 -8.54
CA SER A 325 17.76 22.16 -8.24
C SER A 325 18.37 22.61 -6.91
N GLN A 326 18.80 21.65 -6.11
CA GLN A 326 19.51 21.82 -4.84
C GLN A 326 20.97 21.37 -4.95
N GLY A 327 21.49 21.20 -6.17
CA GLY A 327 22.81 20.64 -6.42
C GLY A 327 22.84 19.11 -6.35
N SER A 328 23.99 18.56 -5.97
CA SER A 328 24.20 17.12 -5.89
C SER A 328 24.64 16.69 -4.50
N LYS A 329 24.21 15.50 -4.06
CA LYS A 329 24.56 14.91 -2.77
C LYS A 329 24.64 13.39 -2.91
N ASN A 330 25.69 12.79 -2.34
CA ASN A 330 25.87 11.33 -2.29
C ASN A 330 25.67 10.61 -3.63
N GLY A 331 26.08 11.23 -4.75
CA GLY A 331 25.95 10.67 -6.10
C GLY A 331 24.60 10.93 -6.79
N TYR A 332 23.70 11.71 -6.20
CA TYR A 332 22.39 12.06 -6.75
C TYR A 332 22.31 13.56 -7.07
N ASN A 333 21.56 13.91 -8.11
CA ASN A 333 21.08 15.26 -8.34
C ASN A 333 19.80 15.46 -7.54
N ILE A 334 19.76 16.52 -6.74
CA ILE A 334 18.66 16.79 -5.80
C ILE A 334 17.82 17.94 -6.33
N TYR A 335 16.50 17.77 -6.25
CA TYR A 335 15.51 18.75 -6.66
C TYR A 335 14.46 18.90 -5.58
N GLN A 336 13.99 20.12 -5.37
CA GLN A 336 12.78 20.41 -4.61
C GLN A 336 11.61 20.55 -5.57
N VAL A 337 10.52 19.82 -5.32
CA VAL A 337 9.31 19.80 -6.16
C VAL A 337 8.14 20.36 -5.36
N THR A 338 7.42 21.33 -5.94
CA THR A 338 6.18 21.89 -5.37
C THR A 338 5.03 21.68 -6.36
N LEU A 339 3.92 21.13 -5.86
CA LEU A 339 2.77 20.68 -6.65
C LEU A 339 1.52 21.48 -6.24
N PRO A 340 1.17 22.58 -6.92
CA PRO A 340 0.06 23.44 -6.50
C PRO A 340 -1.32 22.91 -6.94
N THR A 341 -1.39 21.98 -7.90
CA THR A 341 -2.67 21.46 -8.42
C THR A 341 -3.01 20.11 -7.80
N ILE A 342 -4.14 20.05 -7.07
CA ILE A 342 -4.69 18.83 -6.47
C ILE A 342 -4.91 17.71 -7.50
N GLY A 343 -4.67 16.47 -7.09
CA GLY A 343 -4.80 15.28 -7.92
C GLY A 343 -3.51 14.91 -8.67
N PRO A 344 -3.61 14.08 -9.72
CA PRO A 344 -2.44 13.61 -10.48
C PRO A 344 -1.65 14.73 -11.15
N ASN A 345 -0.33 14.60 -11.11
CA ASN A 345 0.68 15.47 -11.69
C ASN A 345 1.83 14.63 -12.28
N LYS A 346 2.44 15.07 -13.38
CA LYS A 346 3.59 14.39 -13.99
C LYS A 346 4.88 15.21 -13.88
N VAL A 347 5.99 14.52 -13.68
CA VAL A 347 7.35 15.07 -13.77
C VAL A 347 8.14 14.25 -14.79
N THR A 348 8.64 14.90 -15.84
CA THR A 348 9.43 14.25 -16.89
C THR A 348 10.92 14.53 -16.68
N VAL A 349 11.71 13.46 -16.65
CA VAL A 349 13.16 13.48 -16.56
C VAL A 349 13.76 13.16 -17.91
N THR A 350 14.66 14.00 -18.41
CA THR A 350 15.47 13.72 -19.60
C THR A 350 16.92 13.48 -19.15
N TYR A 351 17.51 12.38 -19.62
CA TYR A 351 18.82 11.90 -19.17
C TYR A 351 19.64 11.26 -20.30
N ALA A 352 20.87 10.83 -19.98
CA ALA A 352 21.81 10.16 -20.90
C ALA A 352 22.18 10.99 -22.15
N GLY A 353 22.42 12.29 -21.96
CA GLY A 353 22.76 13.23 -23.04
C GLY A 353 21.56 13.64 -23.88
N GLY A 354 20.36 13.67 -23.29
CA GLY A 354 19.12 14.04 -23.98
C GLY A 354 18.42 12.90 -24.74
N ARG A 355 19.02 11.69 -24.75
CA ARG A 355 18.54 10.56 -25.58
C ARG A 355 17.45 9.72 -24.91
N LYS A 356 17.35 9.74 -23.58
CA LYS A 356 16.39 8.94 -22.82
C LYS A 356 15.46 9.82 -22.01
N LYS A 357 14.22 9.37 -21.83
CA LYS A 357 13.19 10.03 -21.04
C LYS A 357 12.50 9.07 -20.08
N SER A 358 12.05 9.60 -18.96
CA SER A 358 11.13 8.89 -18.06
C SER A 358 10.14 9.85 -17.41
N VAL A 359 9.01 9.31 -16.95
CA VAL A 359 7.87 10.06 -16.41
C VAL A 359 7.52 9.52 -15.03
N LEU A 360 7.64 10.37 -14.03
CA LEU A 360 7.22 10.11 -12.65
C LEU A 360 5.79 10.62 -12.46
N GLN A 361 4.98 9.91 -11.69
CA GLN A 361 3.63 10.36 -11.33
C GLN A 361 3.53 10.70 -9.84
N TYR A 362 3.12 11.94 -9.58
CA TYR A 362 2.79 12.45 -8.27
C TYR A 362 1.27 12.65 -8.12
N SER A 363 0.77 12.70 -6.89
CA SER A 363 -0.55 13.27 -6.58
C SER A 363 -0.41 14.35 -5.53
N ALA A 364 -1.04 15.51 -5.74
CA ALA A 364 -1.09 16.55 -4.72
C ALA A 364 -2.40 16.46 -3.92
N ILE A 365 -2.30 16.59 -2.61
CA ILE A 365 -3.45 16.55 -1.70
C ILE A 365 -3.56 17.85 -0.90
N ARG A 366 -4.73 18.09 -0.29
CA ARG A 366 -4.88 19.16 0.69
C ARG A 366 -4.03 18.85 1.94
N PRO A 367 -3.70 19.85 2.77
CA PRO A 367 -3.05 19.62 4.05
C PRO A 367 -3.76 18.54 4.85
N VAL A 368 -3.01 17.62 5.46
CA VAL A 368 -3.58 16.44 6.13
C VAL A 368 -4.55 16.83 7.26
N GLU A 369 -4.25 17.88 8.03
CA GLU A 369 -5.15 18.39 9.08
C GLU A 369 -6.53 18.80 8.52
N GLN A 370 -6.56 19.40 7.33
CA GLN A 370 -7.80 19.77 6.66
C GLN A 370 -8.58 18.53 6.21
N LEU A 371 -7.89 17.54 5.64
CA LEU A 371 -8.52 16.29 5.20
C LEU A 371 -9.15 15.52 6.36
N ILE A 372 -8.46 15.41 7.51
CA ILE A 372 -8.99 14.78 8.74
C ILE A 372 -10.29 15.46 9.16
N SER A 373 -10.28 16.80 9.25
CA SER A 373 -11.43 17.58 9.70
C SER A 373 -12.61 17.50 8.72
N GLN A 374 -12.32 17.56 7.42
CA GLN A 374 -13.32 17.43 6.36
C GLN A 374 -13.95 16.04 6.35
N ARG A 375 -13.16 14.97 6.48
CA ARG A 375 -13.66 13.61 6.53
C ARG A 375 -14.55 13.37 7.74
N ALA A 376 -14.11 13.79 8.93
CA ALA A 376 -14.90 13.63 10.17
C ALA A 376 -16.28 14.31 10.05
N SER A 377 -16.30 15.56 9.56
CA SER A 377 -17.55 16.29 9.32
C SER A 377 -18.42 15.59 8.26
N PHE A 378 -17.81 15.08 7.19
CA PHE A 378 -18.55 14.38 6.14
C PHE A 378 -19.19 13.08 6.64
N VAL A 379 -18.48 12.29 7.45
CA VAL A 379 -19.01 11.05 8.06
C VAL A 379 -20.24 11.33 8.91
N VAL A 380 -20.18 12.32 9.80
CA VAL A 380 -21.32 12.70 10.65
C VAL A 380 -22.53 13.11 9.81
N ASN A 381 -22.32 13.94 8.79
CA ASN A 381 -23.41 14.55 8.04
C ASN A 381 -24.00 13.64 6.95
N ASN A 382 -23.21 12.72 6.39
CA ASN A 382 -23.59 11.97 5.18
C ASN A 382 -23.55 10.46 5.33
N HIS A 383 -22.83 9.89 6.30
CA HIS A 383 -22.76 8.43 6.49
C HIS A 383 -23.73 7.93 7.56
N GLN A 384 -24.05 8.73 8.57
CA GLN A 384 -24.93 8.27 9.65
C GLN A 384 -26.39 8.22 9.20
N ALA A 385 -27.01 7.04 9.27
CA ALA A 385 -28.42 6.86 8.98
C ALA A 385 -29.30 7.49 10.08
N LYS A 386 -30.26 8.33 9.66
CA LYS A 386 -31.33 8.86 10.52
C LYS A 386 -32.66 8.36 9.98
N THR A 387 -33.20 7.32 10.61
CA THR A 387 -34.33 6.55 10.09
C THR A 387 -35.12 5.89 11.23
N THR A 388 -36.26 5.28 10.92
CA THR A 388 -37.04 4.46 11.85
C THR A 388 -36.76 2.97 11.73
N ARG A 389 -35.96 2.56 10.73
CA ARG A 389 -35.54 1.18 10.48
C ARG A 389 -34.50 0.71 11.52
N GLY A 390 -34.26 -0.59 11.59
CA GLY A 390 -33.34 -1.23 12.55
C GLY A 390 -31.88 -0.80 12.39
N TYR A 391 -31.51 -0.21 11.24
CA TYR A 391 -30.21 0.42 11.02
C TYR A 391 -30.12 1.90 11.46
N ASN A 392 -31.07 2.40 12.25
CA ASN A 392 -31.01 3.77 12.77
C ASN A 392 -29.74 4.02 13.58
N GLY A 393 -28.97 5.03 13.19
CA GLY A 393 -27.70 5.38 13.78
C GLY A 393 -26.49 4.68 13.18
N ALA A 394 -26.68 3.64 12.36
CA ALA A 394 -25.59 2.97 11.65
C ALA A 394 -24.84 3.97 10.74
N TYR A 395 -23.53 3.79 10.61
CA TYR A 395 -22.79 4.42 9.52
C TYR A 395 -22.90 3.51 8.29
N LEU A 396 -23.46 4.05 7.22
CA LEU A 396 -23.61 3.36 5.95
C LEU A 396 -22.52 3.81 4.98
N GLN A 397 -22.25 2.98 3.97
CA GLN A 397 -21.43 3.42 2.86
C GLN A 397 -22.07 4.60 2.13
N TYR A 398 -21.23 5.39 1.47
CA TYR A 398 -21.68 6.52 0.67
C TYR A 398 -21.25 6.33 -0.79
N ASP A 399 -22.20 6.50 -1.71
CA ASP A 399 -21.93 6.58 -3.14
C ASP A 399 -21.75 8.04 -3.53
N MET A 400 -20.52 8.46 -3.83
CA MET A 400 -20.24 9.84 -4.22
C MET A 400 -20.72 10.19 -5.63
N SER A 401 -20.99 9.20 -6.49
CA SER A 401 -21.58 9.44 -7.81
C SER A 401 -23.07 9.77 -7.68
N ALA A 402 -23.77 9.04 -6.83
CA ALA A 402 -25.21 9.24 -6.58
C ALA A 402 -25.49 10.24 -5.44
N LYS A 403 -24.46 10.65 -4.70
CA LYS A 403 -24.51 11.54 -3.53
C LYS A 403 -25.48 11.08 -2.44
N LYS A 404 -25.47 9.78 -2.16
CA LYS A 404 -26.40 9.17 -1.20
C LYS A 404 -25.77 8.04 -0.41
N GLN A 405 -26.36 7.75 0.75
CA GLN A 405 -26.09 6.53 1.50
C GLN A 405 -26.52 5.29 0.71
N ILE A 406 -25.74 4.23 0.84
CA ILE A 406 -26.09 2.91 0.34
C ILE A 406 -26.81 2.18 1.47
N ALA A 407 -28.14 2.33 1.49
CA ALA A 407 -29.01 1.73 2.47
C ALA A 407 -29.66 0.44 1.92
N TRP A 408 -30.05 -0.45 2.82
CA TRP A 408 -30.65 -1.75 2.50
C TRP A 408 -31.82 -1.63 1.51
N ASP A 409 -32.74 -0.70 1.78
CA ASP A 409 -33.99 -0.53 1.03
C ASP A 409 -33.75 -0.03 -0.43
N GLY A 410 -32.52 0.37 -0.77
CA GLY A 410 -32.12 0.85 -2.10
C GLY A 410 -30.84 0.23 -2.65
N TYR A 411 -30.41 -0.92 -2.11
CA TYR A 411 -29.17 -1.59 -2.50
C TYR A 411 -29.31 -2.30 -3.84
N THR A 412 -28.41 -2.00 -4.77
CA THR A 412 -28.47 -2.50 -6.16
C THR A 412 -27.70 -3.79 -6.41
N GLY A 413 -26.78 -4.18 -5.53
CA GLY A 413 -25.92 -5.36 -5.74
C GLY A 413 -26.63 -6.71 -5.56
N GLY A 414 -27.72 -6.76 -4.78
CA GLY A 414 -28.52 -7.96 -4.55
C GLY A 414 -27.74 -9.16 -3.98
N GLY A 415 -28.41 -10.31 -3.91
CA GLY A 415 -27.80 -11.61 -3.58
C GLY A 415 -27.03 -11.64 -2.26
N TRP A 416 -25.91 -12.36 -2.24
CA TRP A 416 -25.09 -12.52 -1.03
C TRP A 416 -24.39 -11.23 -0.60
N LYS A 417 -24.29 -10.19 -1.45
CA LYS A 417 -23.59 -8.93 -1.17
C LYS A 417 -24.46 -7.89 -0.46
N GLN A 418 -25.64 -8.27 0.01
CA GLN A 418 -26.52 -7.40 0.78
C GLN A 418 -25.87 -6.87 2.07
N TRP A 419 -24.86 -7.57 2.62
CA TRP A 419 -24.07 -7.11 3.77
C TRP A 419 -23.46 -5.72 3.56
N MET A 420 -23.16 -5.32 2.31
CA MET A 420 -22.61 -4.01 1.96
C MET A 420 -23.53 -2.82 2.31
N ALA A 421 -24.82 -3.07 2.53
CA ALA A 421 -25.81 -2.07 2.91
C ALA A 421 -26.31 -2.25 4.36
N GLY A 422 -25.70 -3.16 5.13
CA GLY A 422 -26.16 -3.55 6.46
C GLY A 422 -25.54 -2.77 7.63
N GLY A 423 -24.71 -1.75 7.35
CA GLY A 423 -24.12 -0.88 8.38
C GLY A 423 -23.12 -1.57 9.32
N SER A 424 -22.60 -2.72 8.91
CA SER A 424 -21.68 -3.58 9.68
C SER A 424 -20.52 -4.00 8.77
N ASP A 425 -19.70 -4.95 9.21
CA ASP A 425 -18.43 -5.31 8.57
C ASP A 425 -17.44 -4.13 8.55
N ASP A 426 -16.27 -4.33 7.97
CA ASP A 426 -15.20 -3.34 7.88
C ASP A 426 -15.68 -1.98 7.34
N LEU A 427 -16.55 -2.01 6.33
CA LEU A 427 -17.14 -0.82 5.69
C LEU A 427 -18.17 -0.07 6.53
N GLY A 428 -18.84 -0.74 7.48
CA GLY A 428 -19.88 -0.13 8.33
C GLY A 428 -19.36 0.29 9.69
N HIS A 429 -18.37 -0.43 10.22
CA HIS A 429 -17.73 -0.11 11.50
C HIS A 429 -16.56 0.86 11.38
N GLY A 430 -15.82 0.82 10.26
CA GLY A 430 -14.67 1.69 10.00
C GLY A 430 -14.92 3.19 10.25
N PRO A 431 -16.04 3.78 9.79
CA PRO A 431 -16.35 5.18 10.05
C PRO A 431 -16.42 5.53 11.55
N ALA A 432 -16.99 4.65 12.38
CA ALA A 432 -17.07 4.85 13.83
C ALA A 432 -15.68 4.74 14.49
N THR A 433 -14.86 3.78 14.05
CA THR A 433 -13.50 3.58 14.53
C THR A 433 -12.62 4.81 14.23
N PHE A 434 -12.66 5.31 12.99
CA PHE A 434 -11.96 6.54 12.60
C PHE A 434 -12.44 7.75 13.40
N LEU A 435 -13.76 7.98 13.44
CA LEU A 435 -14.34 9.16 14.08
C LEU A 435 -14.03 9.17 15.58
N SER A 436 -14.18 8.03 16.26
CA SER A 436 -13.87 7.91 17.69
C SER A 436 -12.38 8.12 18.00
N GLU A 437 -11.45 7.60 17.18
CA GLU A 437 -10.01 7.85 17.37
C GLU A 437 -9.67 9.33 17.21
N LYS A 438 -10.24 9.99 16.20
CA LYS A 438 -10.06 11.43 15.98
C LYS A 438 -10.46 12.23 17.23
N GLN A 439 -11.48 11.78 17.98
CA GLN A 439 -11.91 12.47 19.21
C GLN A 439 -10.89 12.38 20.34
N THR A 440 -10.04 11.35 20.35
CA THR A 440 -8.94 11.24 21.31
C THR A 440 -7.85 12.30 21.07
N ILE A 441 -7.80 12.86 19.86
CA ILE A 441 -6.82 13.87 19.41
C ILE A 441 -7.40 15.28 19.56
N LYS A 442 -8.51 15.55 18.85
CA LYS A 442 -9.16 16.87 18.76
C LYS A 442 -10.68 16.70 18.82
N PRO A 443 -11.26 16.64 20.03
CA PRO A 443 -12.68 16.33 20.19
C PRO A 443 -13.58 17.47 19.70
N VAL A 444 -14.71 17.08 19.12
CA VAL A 444 -15.81 17.95 18.71
C VAL A 444 -17.11 17.35 19.25
N GLN A 445 -17.91 18.17 19.94
CA GLN A 445 -19.11 17.69 20.64
C GLN A 445 -20.13 17.00 19.72
N ALA A 446 -20.36 17.55 18.52
CA ALA A 446 -21.32 16.98 17.56
C ALA A 446 -20.87 15.61 17.03
N GLU A 447 -19.57 15.42 16.82
CA GLU A 447 -19.00 14.14 16.39
C GLU A 447 -19.03 13.09 17.51
N ILE A 448 -18.79 13.48 18.77
CA ILE A 448 -18.96 12.60 19.95
C ILE A 448 -20.42 12.16 20.05
N ALA A 449 -21.36 13.10 19.96
CA ALA A 449 -22.79 12.79 19.99
C ALA A 449 -23.22 11.87 18.83
N SER A 450 -22.57 11.96 17.66
CA SER A 450 -22.79 11.05 16.54
C SER A 450 -22.35 9.62 16.88
N VAL A 451 -21.16 9.42 17.48
CA VAL A 451 -20.69 8.09 17.91
C VAL A 451 -21.59 7.52 19.02
N ASP A 452 -21.99 8.34 19.99
CA ASP A 452 -22.94 7.92 21.02
C ASP A 452 -24.29 7.50 20.44
N TYR A 453 -24.80 8.26 19.46
CA TYR A 453 -26.03 7.92 18.76
C TYR A 453 -25.92 6.55 18.06
N TYR A 454 -24.78 6.24 17.43
CA TYR A 454 -24.49 4.94 16.82
C TYR A 454 -24.49 3.81 17.86
N ILE A 455 -23.80 4.00 18.99
CA ILE A 455 -23.76 3.03 20.09
C ILE A 455 -25.17 2.75 20.63
N THR A 456 -25.92 3.81 20.97
CA THR A 456 -27.23 3.68 21.59
C THR A 456 -28.29 3.15 20.64
N ASN A 457 -28.31 3.60 19.38
CA ASN A 457 -29.43 3.34 18.47
C ASN A 457 -29.20 2.19 17.49
N PHE A 458 -27.96 1.85 17.18
CA PHE A 458 -27.67 0.74 16.28
C PHE A 458 -27.03 -0.43 17.00
N LEU A 459 -25.91 -0.22 17.71
CA LEU A 459 -25.25 -1.33 18.41
C LEU A 459 -26.17 -1.92 19.47
N PHE A 460 -26.68 -1.14 20.42
CA PHE A 460 -27.45 -1.71 21.52
C PHE A 460 -28.89 -2.10 21.18
N LYS A 461 -29.52 -1.45 20.19
CA LYS A 461 -30.89 -1.79 19.78
C LYS A 461 -30.94 -2.87 18.70
N TYR A 462 -29.85 -3.06 17.95
CA TYR A 462 -29.79 -4.02 16.86
C TYR A 462 -28.61 -4.99 16.97
N LEU A 463 -27.38 -4.58 16.60
CA LEU A 463 -26.26 -5.52 16.40
C LEU A 463 -25.83 -6.30 17.65
N GLN A 464 -25.96 -5.70 18.84
CA GLN A 464 -25.65 -6.30 20.14
C GLN A 464 -26.91 -6.32 21.03
N ASN A 465 -28.10 -6.50 20.44
CA ASN A 465 -29.36 -6.46 21.20
C ASN A 465 -29.65 -7.74 21.98
N LYS A 466 -28.94 -8.84 21.70
CA LYS A 466 -29.12 -10.13 22.36
C LYS A 466 -28.95 -10.02 23.87
N GLN A 467 -29.94 -10.50 24.61
CA GLN A 467 -29.89 -10.60 26.07
C GLN A 467 -29.98 -12.06 26.52
N VAL A 468 -29.24 -12.39 27.58
CA VAL A 468 -29.27 -13.68 28.28
C VAL A 468 -29.41 -13.37 29.76
N ASN A 469 -30.45 -13.93 30.40
CA ASN A 469 -30.76 -13.70 31.83
C ASN A 469 -30.84 -12.21 32.22
N GLY A 470 -31.43 -11.38 31.36
CA GLY A 470 -31.61 -9.93 31.59
C GLY A 470 -30.34 -9.08 31.42
N ALA A 471 -29.22 -9.68 31.00
CA ALA A 471 -27.98 -8.98 30.68
C ALA A 471 -27.63 -9.11 29.19
N ARG A 472 -27.04 -8.07 28.60
CA ARG A 472 -26.57 -8.10 27.21
C ARG A 472 -25.45 -9.12 27.05
N SER A 473 -25.49 -9.95 26.00
CA SER A 473 -24.46 -10.97 25.77
C SER A 473 -23.20 -10.41 25.11
N TYR A 474 -23.29 -9.24 24.48
CA TYR A 474 -22.24 -8.56 23.69
C TYR A 474 -21.75 -9.32 22.45
N GLU A 475 -22.40 -10.45 22.13
CA GLU A 475 -22.28 -11.05 20.80
C GLU A 475 -22.74 -10.05 19.75
N VAL A 476 -22.05 -10.04 18.60
CA VAL A 476 -22.28 -9.09 17.51
C VAL A 476 -22.88 -9.83 16.34
N TYR A 477 -24.11 -9.47 15.97
CA TYR A 477 -24.72 -9.97 14.75
C TYR A 477 -23.97 -9.51 13.51
N ARG A 478 -24.05 -10.28 12.43
CA ARG A 478 -23.29 -10.04 11.21
C ARG A 478 -23.54 -8.67 10.59
N TRP A 479 -24.79 -8.30 10.36
CA TRP A 479 -25.20 -7.02 9.75
C TRP A 479 -26.72 -6.81 9.89
N PHE A 480 -27.22 -5.62 9.56
CA PHE A 480 -28.65 -5.41 9.32
C PHE A 480 -29.09 -6.16 8.07
N ASP A 481 -30.13 -6.98 8.20
CA ASP A 481 -30.57 -7.97 7.21
C ASP A 481 -31.92 -7.61 6.54
N GLY A 482 -32.38 -6.36 6.72
CA GLY A 482 -33.67 -5.90 6.22
C GLY A 482 -34.82 -5.97 7.22
N GLN A 483 -34.65 -6.70 8.33
CA GLN A 483 -35.65 -6.86 9.37
C GLN A 483 -35.40 -5.90 10.54
N ASP A 484 -36.45 -5.21 10.98
CA ASP A 484 -36.40 -4.36 12.17
C ASP A 484 -36.57 -5.20 13.45
N GLY A 485 -35.94 -4.78 14.55
CA GLY A 485 -36.02 -5.49 15.84
C GLY A 485 -34.99 -6.61 15.97
N VAL A 486 -35.44 -7.85 16.10
CA VAL A 486 -34.56 -9.02 16.15
C VAL A 486 -34.21 -9.41 14.71
N PRO A 487 -32.92 -9.51 14.34
CA PRO A 487 -32.52 -9.95 13.01
C PRO A 487 -33.03 -11.36 12.72
N SER A 488 -33.40 -11.65 11.46
CA SER A 488 -33.57 -13.03 10.99
C SER A 488 -32.24 -13.78 11.00
N ASP A 489 -31.17 -13.06 10.68
CA ASP A 489 -29.79 -13.52 10.72
C ASP A 489 -29.18 -13.26 12.10
N THR A 490 -29.28 -14.25 12.98
CA THR A 490 -28.70 -14.20 14.31
C THR A 490 -27.25 -14.72 14.37
N GLY A 491 -26.58 -14.86 13.22
CA GLY A 491 -25.19 -15.29 13.16
C GLY A 491 -24.25 -14.31 13.86
N THR A 492 -23.33 -14.82 14.68
CA THR A 492 -22.38 -14.01 15.47
C THR A 492 -20.92 -14.31 15.15
N TRP A 493 -20.68 -15.02 14.05
CA TRP A 493 -19.40 -15.62 13.70
C TRP A 493 -18.38 -14.69 13.04
N ARG A 494 -18.79 -13.51 12.55
CA ARG A 494 -17.90 -12.54 11.87
C ARG A 494 -17.07 -11.79 12.91
N VAL A 495 -15.95 -12.38 13.31
CA VAL A 495 -15.09 -11.88 14.41
C VAL A 495 -14.45 -10.52 14.12
N TYR A 496 -14.23 -10.15 12.86
CA TYR A 496 -13.72 -8.82 12.47
C TYR A 496 -14.58 -7.68 13.04
N ASN A 497 -15.92 -7.83 13.06
CA ASN A 497 -16.84 -6.82 13.60
C ASN A 497 -16.55 -6.46 15.06
N TYR A 498 -16.16 -7.44 15.87
CA TYR A 498 -15.96 -7.25 17.30
C TYR A 498 -14.78 -6.33 17.60
N VAL A 499 -13.70 -6.43 16.83
CA VAL A 499 -12.48 -5.63 17.03
C VAL A 499 -12.76 -4.16 16.74
N HIS A 500 -13.47 -3.86 15.65
CA HIS A 500 -13.85 -2.48 15.31
C HIS A 500 -14.77 -1.83 16.34
N ILE A 501 -15.78 -2.58 16.80
CA ILE A 501 -16.68 -2.13 17.85
C ILE A 501 -15.93 -1.91 19.17
N ALA A 502 -15.06 -2.84 19.56
CA ALA A 502 -14.24 -2.72 20.77
C ALA A 502 -13.32 -1.49 20.73
N ASN A 503 -12.72 -1.20 19.56
CA ASN A 503 -11.91 0.01 19.35
C ASN A 503 -12.73 1.29 19.44
N THR A 504 -13.95 1.31 18.89
CA THR A 504 -14.88 2.43 19.05
C THR A 504 -15.18 2.70 20.52
N TYR A 505 -15.53 1.67 21.28
CA TYR A 505 -15.76 1.80 22.72
C TYR A 505 -14.51 2.27 23.48
N PHE A 506 -13.36 1.69 23.17
CA PHE A 506 -12.10 2.07 23.81
C PHE A 506 -11.75 3.54 23.57
N ASN A 507 -11.95 4.03 22.35
CA ASN A 507 -11.70 5.42 22.00
C ASN A 507 -12.68 6.38 22.67
N MET A 508 -13.94 5.99 22.85
CA MET A 508 -14.90 6.76 23.64
C MET A 508 -14.52 6.81 25.12
N TYR A 509 -14.05 5.70 25.71
CA TYR A 509 -13.46 5.69 27.06
C TYR A 509 -12.29 6.66 27.18
N ARG A 510 -11.31 6.59 26.26
CA ARG A 510 -10.14 7.48 26.23
C ARG A 510 -10.57 8.94 26.16
N THR A 511 -11.51 9.25 25.27
CA THR A 511 -12.02 10.61 25.05
C THR A 511 -12.73 11.13 26.30
N ALA A 512 -13.67 10.37 26.87
CA ALA A 512 -14.44 10.78 28.04
C ALA A 512 -13.56 10.96 29.30
N LYS A 513 -12.52 10.14 29.45
CA LYS A 513 -11.53 10.27 30.54
C LYS A 513 -10.66 11.52 30.38
N ASN A 514 -10.24 11.83 29.16
CA ASN A 514 -9.31 12.92 28.89
C ASN A 514 -9.99 14.30 28.73
N PHE A 515 -11.27 14.31 28.36
CA PHE A 515 -12.04 15.52 28.11
C PHE A 515 -13.37 15.54 28.89
N PRO A 516 -13.34 15.46 30.24
CA PRO A 516 -14.55 15.34 31.07
C PRO A 516 -15.50 16.56 31.01
N GLY A 517 -15.08 17.66 30.39
CA GLY A 517 -15.90 18.86 30.20
C GLY A 517 -16.84 18.81 28.99
N LEU A 518 -16.85 17.71 28.23
CA LEU A 518 -17.77 17.45 27.13
C LEU A 518 -18.92 16.54 27.59
N THR A 519 -19.97 16.44 26.77
CA THR A 519 -21.14 15.61 27.06
C THR A 519 -21.03 14.25 26.36
N TYR A 520 -21.35 13.20 27.11
CA TYR A 520 -21.32 11.80 26.67
C TYR A 520 -22.60 11.10 27.10
N ALA A 521 -23.03 10.09 26.34
CA ALA A 521 -24.20 9.27 26.68
C ALA A 521 -23.92 8.27 27.82
N TYR A 522 -22.67 7.88 28.01
CA TYR A 522 -22.25 6.89 29.02
C TYR A 522 -21.05 7.40 29.83
N ALA A 523 -20.84 6.84 31.03
CA ALA A 523 -19.66 7.18 31.82
C ALA A 523 -18.40 6.55 31.20
N PRO A 524 -17.19 7.10 31.43
CA PRO A 524 -15.95 6.51 30.93
C PRO A 524 -15.81 5.02 31.25
N GLY A 525 -16.12 4.64 32.50
CA GLY A 525 -16.04 3.25 32.96
C GLY A 525 -17.00 2.31 32.23
N ASP A 526 -18.14 2.79 31.75
CA ASP A 526 -19.12 2.00 31.00
C ASP A 526 -18.58 1.66 29.60
N TYR A 527 -18.02 2.64 28.88
CA TYR A 527 -17.39 2.39 27.59
C TYR A 527 -16.27 1.34 27.68
N LEU A 528 -15.45 1.39 28.75
CA LEU A 528 -14.41 0.37 28.97
C LEU A 528 -15.01 -1.02 29.24
N THR A 529 -16.13 -1.09 29.96
CA THR A 529 -16.88 -2.35 30.12
C THR A 529 -17.42 -2.85 28.78
N PHE A 530 -17.99 -1.99 27.93
CA PHE A 530 -18.50 -2.39 26.62
C PHE A 530 -17.38 -2.93 25.71
N CYS A 531 -16.20 -2.28 25.74
CA CYS A 531 -15.00 -2.73 25.04
C CYS A 531 -14.60 -4.15 25.48
N TYR A 532 -14.39 -4.36 26.77
CA TYR A 532 -13.96 -5.66 27.29
C TYR A 532 -15.01 -6.76 27.04
N GLU A 533 -16.29 -6.51 27.31
CA GLU A 533 -17.31 -7.55 27.15
C GLU A 533 -17.51 -7.94 25.69
N THR A 534 -17.30 -7.01 24.74
CA THR A 534 -17.29 -7.32 23.31
C THR A 534 -16.13 -8.25 22.96
N LEU A 535 -14.90 -7.95 23.40
CA LEU A 535 -13.74 -8.84 23.16
C LEU A 535 -13.89 -10.19 23.87
N ASN A 536 -14.40 -10.20 25.10
CA ASN A 536 -14.68 -11.43 25.83
C ASN A 536 -15.72 -12.29 25.10
N ALA A 537 -16.78 -11.69 24.55
CA ALA A 537 -17.76 -12.40 23.73
C ALA A 537 -17.13 -12.97 22.45
N MET A 538 -16.27 -12.21 21.77
CA MET A 538 -15.54 -12.68 20.57
C MET A 538 -14.78 -13.99 20.85
N PHE A 539 -13.99 -14.03 21.93
CA PHE A 539 -13.16 -15.18 22.25
C PHE A 539 -13.89 -16.34 22.95
N SER A 540 -15.00 -16.07 23.64
CA SER A 540 -15.61 -17.07 24.53
C SER A 540 -17.05 -17.45 24.22
N LYS A 541 -17.71 -16.79 23.26
CA LYS A 541 -19.14 -17.02 22.97
C LYS A 541 -19.43 -17.29 21.50
N VAL A 542 -18.51 -16.97 20.59
CA VAL A 542 -18.66 -17.30 19.17
C VAL A 542 -18.70 -18.82 19.01
N GLN A 543 -19.72 -19.31 18.31
CA GLN A 543 -19.86 -20.74 18.04
C GLN A 543 -18.83 -21.17 16.99
N LEU A 544 -18.07 -22.22 17.32
CA LEU A 544 -17.04 -22.80 16.45
C LEU A 544 -17.48 -24.18 15.92
N PRO A 545 -17.03 -24.59 14.71
CA PRO A 545 -16.27 -23.78 13.75
C PRO A 545 -17.15 -22.70 13.09
N THR A 546 -16.51 -21.67 12.55
CA THR A 546 -17.20 -20.61 11.80
C THR A 546 -17.16 -20.90 10.29
N PRO A 547 -18.03 -20.25 9.48
CA PRO A 547 -17.95 -20.33 8.01
C PRO A 547 -16.64 -19.82 7.41
N ILE A 548 -15.87 -19.03 8.14
CA ILE A 548 -14.62 -18.41 7.66
C ILE A 548 -13.36 -19.09 8.21
N GLY A 549 -13.52 -20.06 9.12
CA GLY A 549 -12.40 -20.82 9.67
C GLY A 549 -12.75 -21.58 10.96
N PRO A 550 -11.91 -22.55 11.37
CA PRO A 550 -12.12 -23.33 12.59
C PRO A 550 -12.21 -22.46 13.85
N ASP A 551 -11.29 -21.52 14.03
CA ASP A 551 -11.30 -20.53 15.11
C ASP A 551 -10.66 -19.21 14.64
N PRO A 552 -11.40 -18.36 13.91
CA PRO A 552 -10.82 -17.16 13.29
C PRO A 552 -10.37 -16.11 14.32
N ALA A 553 -10.92 -16.13 15.55
CA ALA A 553 -10.48 -15.22 16.61
C ALA A 553 -9.02 -15.50 17.03
N VAL A 554 -8.61 -16.78 16.98
CA VAL A 554 -7.26 -17.24 17.31
C VAL A 554 -6.37 -17.37 16.07
N GLN A 555 -6.93 -17.76 14.92
CA GLN A 555 -6.14 -18.19 13.77
C GLN A 555 -5.86 -17.08 12.74
N PHE A 556 -6.64 -15.99 12.74
CA PHE A 556 -6.46 -14.88 11.80
C PHE A 556 -6.03 -13.60 12.50
N GLY A 557 -5.27 -12.76 11.80
CA GLY A 557 -5.09 -11.37 12.23
C GLY A 557 -6.36 -10.58 11.92
N LEU A 558 -6.95 -9.97 12.94
CA LEU A 558 -8.15 -9.15 12.80
C LEU A 558 -7.71 -7.69 12.79
N MET A 559 -8.09 -6.93 11.77
CA MET A 559 -7.67 -5.54 11.61
C MET A 559 -8.02 -4.71 12.86
N GLY A 560 -7.02 -4.08 13.47
CA GLY A 560 -7.18 -3.18 14.60
C GLY A 560 -6.91 -3.78 15.98
N GLU A 561 -6.22 -4.91 16.03
CA GLU A 561 -5.75 -5.55 17.27
C GLU A 561 -4.59 -4.79 17.92
N MET A 562 -4.03 -3.78 17.26
CA MET A 562 -2.95 -2.91 17.76
C MET A 562 -3.27 -2.18 19.07
N THR A 563 -4.54 -2.11 19.45
CA THR A 563 -4.99 -1.46 20.69
C THR A 563 -4.99 -2.40 21.89
N TYR A 564 -4.81 -3.71 21.71
CA TYR A 564 -4.82 -4.67 22.83
C TYR A 564 -3.86 -4.29 23.99
N PRO A 565 -2.61 -3.86 23.76
CA PRO A 565 -1.74 -3.38 24.84
C PRO A 565 -2.36 -2.22 25.63
N ASP A 566 -2.95 -1.26 24.92
CA ASP A 566 -3.56 -0.05 25.51
C ASP A 566 -4.83 -0.41 26.30
N ILE A 567 -5.63 -1.37 25.80
CA ILE A 567 -6.83 -1.88 26.48
C ILE A 567 -6.47 -2.61 27.77
N LEU A 568 -5.46 -3.50 27.75
CA LEU A 568 -4.97 -4.18 28.95
C LEU A 568 -4.44 -3.18 29.98
N ALA A 569 -3.68 -2.18 29.54
CA ALA A 569 -3.17 -1.12 30.41
C ALA A 569 -4.32 -0.31 31.04
N ALA A 570 -5.36 0.02 30.26
CA ALA A 570 -6.54 0.71 30.76
C ALA A 570 -7.30 -0.11 31.80
N LEU A 571 -7.58 -1.39 31.54
CA LEU A 571 -8.24 -2.29 32.48
C LEU A 571 -7.48 -2.36 33.81
N ASN A 572 -6.16 -2.54 33.77
CA ASN A 572 -5.34 -2.54 34.97
C ASN A 572 -5.38 -1.20 35.72
N SER A 573 -5.28 -0.08 34.99
CA SER A 573 -5.31 1.27 35.59
C SER A 573 -6.65 1.62 36.25
N GLU A 574 -7.73 0.99 35.80
CA GLU A 574 -9.09 1.15 36.33
C GLU A 574 -9.43 0.08 37.40
N GLY A 575 -8.44 -0.68 37.88
CA GLY A 575 -8.64 -1.70 38.92
C GLY A 575 -9.35 -2.99 38.44
N ARG A 576 -9.48 -3.19 37.13
CA ARG A 576 -10.17 -4.33 36.49
C ARG A 576 -9.22 -5.49 36.18
N GLY A 577 -8.35 -5.84 37.13
CA GLY A 577 -7.25 -6.81 36.93
C GLY A 577 -7.69 -8.22 36.50
N ALA A 578 -8.85 -8.70 36.96
CA ALA A 578 -9.39 -10.00 36.54
C ALA A 578 -9.79 -10.02 35.05
N GLN A 579 -10.37 -8.92 34.57
CA GLN A 579 -10.73 -8.72 33.16
C GLN A 579 -9.45 -8.65 32.30
N ALA A 580 -8.45 -7.88 32.75
CA ALA A 580 -7.15 -7.81 32.09
C ALA A 580 -6.46 -9.18 31.97
N THR A 581 -6.42 -9.94 33.08
CA THR A 581 -5.81 -11.29 33.12
C THR A 581 -6.49 -12.24 32.15
N ARG A 582 -7.84 -12.22 32.08
CA ARG A 582 -8.59 -13.08 31.17
C ARG A 582 -8.34 -12.72 29.71
N LEU A 583 -8.36 -11.43 29.36
CA LEU A 583 -8.06 -10.98 28.00
C LEU A 583 -6.64 -11.35 27.60
N ASP A 584 -5.64 -11.11 28.46
CA ASP A 584 -4.24 -11.50 28.24
C ASP A 584 -4.12 -13.02 27.97
N GLY A 585 -4.88 -13.86 28.69
CA GLY A 585 -4.96 -15.30 28.42
C GLY A 585 -5.41 -15.65 27.01
N PHE A 586 -6.44 -14.98 26.47
CA PHE A 586 -6.87 -15.16 25.09
C PHE A 586 -5.80 -14.73 24.09
N LEU A 587 -5.16 -13.58 24.34
CA LEU A 587 -4.11 -13.05 23.48
C LEU A 587 -2.85 -13.93 23.47
N ARG A 588 -2.49 -14.55 24.60
CA ARG A 588 -1.40 -15.54 24.66
C ARG A 588 -1.73 -16.78 23.83
N ASN A 589 -2.96 -17.27 23.88
CA ASN A 589 -3.38 -18.40 23.06
C ASN A 589 -3.24 -18.09 21.56
N LYS A 590 -3.72 -16.91 21.15
CA LYS A 590 -3.55 -16.40 19.78
C LYS A 590 -2.09 -16.27 19.38
N PHE A 591 -1.26 -15.68 20.23
CA PHE A 591 0.18 -15.56 19.98
C PHE A 591 0.86 -16.92 19.82
N ASN A 592 0.53 -17.90 20.67
CA ASN A 592 1.11 -19.25 20.58
C ASN A 592 0.79 -19.90 19.23
N TYR A 593 -0.41 -19.68 18.70
CA TYR A 593 -0.76 -20.12 17.35
C TYR A 593 0.13 -19.44 16.30
N PHE A 594 0.22 -18.10 16.31
CA PHE A 594 1.05 -17.37 15.35
C PHE A 594 2.54 -17.72 15.41
N SER A 595 3.10 -17.92 16.61
CA SER A 595 4.51 -18.26 16.79
C SER A 595 4.83 -19.69 16.31
N ALA A 596 3.85 -20.60 16.34
CA ALA A 596 4.00 -21.97 15.83
C ALA A 596 3.93 -22.06 14.29
N GLU A 597 3.24 -21.13 13.64
CA GLU A 597 3.08 -21.12 12.18
C GLU A 597 4.30 -20.53 11.46
N LYS A 598 4.68 -21.14 10.32
CA LYS A 598 5.82 -20.63 9.53
C LYS A 598 5.51 -19.25 8.94
N TYR A 599 4.28 -19.04 8.47
CA TYR A 599 3.79 -17.79 7.88
C TYR A 599 2.35 -17.52 8.38
N PRO A 600 2.16 -16.91 9.57
CA PRO A 600 0.84 -16.68 10.18
C PRO A 600 0.09 -15.47 9.57
N PHE A 601 0.13 -15.33 8.25
CA PHE A 601 -0.34 -14.13 7.55
C PHE A 601 -1.61 -14.37 6.74
N ALA A 602 -2.17 -15.58 6.82
CA ALA A 602 -3.40 -15.94 6.13
C ALA A 602 -4.60 -15.19 6.70
N SER A 603 -5.60 -14.98 5.83
CA SER A 603 -6.93 -14.49 6.17
C SER A 603 -7.99 -15.37 5.48
N GLU A 604 -9.15 -14.79 5.14
CA GLU A 604 -10.14 -15.38 4.24
C GLU A 604 -9.62 -15.52 2.79
N ALA A 605 -8.54 -14.82 2.45
CA ALA A 605 -7.81 -14.95 1.19
C ALA A 605 -6.50 -15.72 1.38
N SER A 606 -6.03 -16.39 0.31
CA SER A 606 -4.80 -17.20 0.31
C SER A 606 -3.53 -16.36 0.47
N ILE A 607 -3.56 -15.10 0.04
CA ILE A 607 -2.55 -14.09 0.35
C ILE A 607 -3.27 -12.79 0.66
N ASP A 608 -2.96 -12.20 1.80
CA ASP A 608 -3.57 -10.98 2.28
C ASP A 608 -2.56 -10.17 3.10
N THR A 609 -2.85 -8.89 3.31
CA THR A 609 -2.05 -7.96 4.10
C THR A 609 -2.66 -7.65 5.47
N THR A 610 -3.87 -8.15 5.74
CA THR A 610 -4.65 -7.95 6.97
C THR A 610 -3.98 -8.49 8.23
N GLY A 611 -3.20 -9.57 8.12
CA GLY A 611 -2.61 -10.25 9.28
C GLY A 611 -1.41 -9.54 9.91
N PHE A 612 -0.72 -8.67 9.16
CA PHE A 612 0.59 -8.15 9.58
C PHE A 612 0.53 -7.30 10.86
N GLU A 613 -0.48 -6.47 10.99
CA GLU A 613 -0.68 -5.62 12.16
C GLU A 613 -0.81 -6.47 13.44
N SER A 614 -1.76 -7.40 13.47
CA SER A 614 -2.03 -8.28 14.61
C SER A 614 -0.83 -9.12 15.01
N VAL A 615 -0.18 -9.74 14.03
CA VAL A 615 0.97 -10.62 14.27
C VAL A 615 2.13 -9.81 14.85
N TYR A 616 2.42 -8.63 14.31
CA TYR A 616 3.45 -7.75 14.88
C TYR A 616 3.09 -7.30 16.30
N THR A 617 1.84 -6.90 16.53
CA THR A 617 1.36 -6.47 17.85
C THR A 617 1.61 -7.55 18.90
N LEU A 618 1.19 -8.78 18.65
CA LEU A 618 1.37 -9.89 19.60
C LEU A 618 2.84 -10.32 19.72
N ALA A 619 3.59 -10.36 18.63
CA ALA A 619 5.02 -10.65 18.65
C ALA A 619 5.79 -9.64 19.51
N LYS A 620 5.44 -8.34 19.41
CA LYS A 620 6.01 -7.29 20.26
C LYS A 620 5.59 -7.45 21.72
N MET A 621 4.32 -7.71 22.00
CA MET A 621 3.80 -7.89 23.36
C MET A 621 4.51 -9.04 24.10
N TYR A 622 4.80 -10.14 23.40
CA TYR A 622 5.36 -11.36 24.01
C TYR A 622 6.84 -11.61 23.70
N GLY A 623 7.52 -10.66 23.05
CA GLY A 623 8.98 -10.67 22.92
C GLY A 623 9.54 -11.59 21.82
N ASP A 624 8.79 -11.87 20.76
CA ASP A 624 9.24 -12.69 19.63
C ASP A 624 9.90 -11.83 18.54
N GLN A 625 11.21 -11.67 18.62
CA GLN A 625 11.96 -10.88 17.64
C GLN A 625 11.94 -11.50 16.24
N GLY A 626 12.02 -12.84 16.14
CA GLY A 626 12.03 -13.53 14.84
C GLY A 626 10.74 -13.33 14.08
N LEU A 627 9.60 -13.38 14.78
CA LEU A 627 8.30 -13.11 14.18
C LEU A 627 8.13 -11.63 13.80
N LYS A 628 8.59 -10.67 14.64
CA LYS A 628 8.60 -9.25 14.27
C LYS A 628 9.36 -8.99 12.97
N ASP A 629 10.56 -9.56 12.82
CA ASP A 629 11.39 -9.38 11.63
C ASP A 629 10.74 -10.00 10.39
N LYS A 630 10.14 -11.19 10.54
CA LYS A 630 9.41 -11.89 9.47
C LYS A 630 8.21 -11.07 8.98
N VAL A 631 7.39 -10.56 9.90
CA VAL A 631 6.24 -9.71 9.58
C VAL A 631 6.69 -8.46 8.83
N GLN A 632 7.75 -7.79 9.31
CA GLN A 632 8.24 -6.57 8.68
C GLN A 632 8.69 -6.81 7.23
N LYS A 633 9.47 -7.88 6.98
CA LYS A 633 9.92 -8.20 5.62
C LYS A 633 8.73 -8.50 4.70
N ALA A 634 7.78 -9.29 5.16
CA ALA A 634 6.58 -9.61 4.38
C ALA A 634 5.72 -8.37 4.10
N SER A 635 5.48 -7.55 5.12
CA SER A 635 4.76 -6.28 5.02
C SER A 635 5.42 -5.32 4.03
N ALA A 636 6.75 -5.22 4.04
CA ALA A 636 7.48 -4.43 3.06
C ALA A 636 7.39 -5.00 1.65
N ALA A 637 7.38 -6.33 1.51
CA ALA A 637 7.29 -6.99 0.23
C ALA A 637 5.95 -6.75 -0.49
N CYS A 638 4.87 -6.64 0.28
CA CYS A 638 3.53 -6.34 -0.22
C CYS A 638 3.31 -4.85 -0.55
N ARG A 639 4.36 -4.03 -0.68
CA ARG A 639 4.23 -2.59 -0.95
C ARG A 639 5.25 -2.13 -1.98
N GLY A 640 4.88 -1.11 -2.77
CA GLY A 640 5.71 -0.61 -3.85
C GLY A 640 6.66 0.52 -3.47
N LEU A 641 7.71 0.69 -4.25
CA LEU A 641 8.57 1.90 -4.29
C LEU A 641 8.59 2.53 -5.70
N GLN A 642 7.75 2.02 -6.60
CA GLN A 642 7.64 2.53 -7.97
C GLN A 642 7.16 3.97 -7.95
N PRO A 643 7.70 4.85 -8.80
CA PRO A 643 7.38 6.28 -8.77
C PRO A 643 6.04 6.60 -9.44
N LEU A 644 5.01 5.98 -8.89
CA LEU A 644 3.60 6.07 -9.21
C LEU A 644 2.87 6.30 -7.88
N TRP A 645 2.16 7.42 -7.75
CA TRP A 645 1.50 7.81 -6.49
C TRP A 645 0.55 6.75 -5.90
N TYR A 646 -0.02 5.88 -6.73
CA TYR A 646 -0.92 4.80 -6.29
C TYR A 646 -0.20 3.48 -5.93
N PHE A 647 1.10 3.33 -6.25
CA PHE A 647 1.90 2.16 -5.86
C PHE A 647 2.96 2.48 -4.80
N TYR A 648 3.45 3.73 -4.73
CA TYR A 648 4.51 4.10 -3.79
C TYR A 648 4.03 4.07 -2.33
N GLY A 649 4.47 3.08 -1.57
CA GLY A 649 3.96 2.77 -0.24
C GLY A 649 2.53 2.19 -0.22
N GLY A 650 1.86 2.14 -1.37
CA GLY A 650 0.54 1.57 -1.52
C GLY A 650 0.54 0.07 -1.24
N ASP A 651 -0.54 -0.41 -0.61
CA ASP A 651 -0.81 -1.84 -0.49
C ASP A 651 -0.88 -2.48 -1.88
N ASN A 652 0.05 -3.40 -2.15
CA ASN A 652 0.07 -4.22 -3.35
C ASN A 652 -0.71 -5.50 -3.05
N ARG A 653 -2.03 -5.35 -2.84
CA ARG A 653 -2.91 -6.47 -2.48
C ARG A 653 -2.84 -7.58 -3.53
N HIS A 654 -2.86 -8.82 -3.07
CA HIS A 654 -2.62 -10.01 -3.91
C HIS A 654 -1.33 -9.90 -4.76
N MET A 655 -0.31 -9.17 -4.25
CA MET A 655 1.06 -9.12 -4.77
C MET A 655 1.21 -8.73 -6.25
N GLY A 656 0.38 -7.79 -6.72
CA GLY A 656 0.47 -7.26 -8.07
C GLY A 656 -0.83 -6.65 -8.59
N GLU A 657 -1.95 -6.88 -7.90
CA GLU A 657 -3.28 -6.55 -8.42
C GLU A 657 -3.41 -5.06 -8.73
N SER A 658 -3.96 -4.79 -9.92
CA SER A 658 -3.98 -3.47 -10.50
C SER A 658 -5.36 -2.81 -10.47
N TRP A 659 -6.39 -3.50 -9.98
CA TRP A 659 -7.68 -2.89 -9.65
C TRP A 659 -7.87 -2.60 -8.15
N TRP A 660 -6.93 -3.05 -7.30
CA TRP A 660 -6.93 -2.86 -5.83
C TRP A 660 -5.67 -2.11 -5.37
N ASN A 661 -5.61 -0.80 -5.60
CA ASN A 661 -4.50 0.05 -5.15
C ASN A 661 -4.99 1.09 -4.13
N LEU A 662 -4.11 1.47 -3.20
CA LEU A 662 -4.45 2.39 -2.10
C LEU A 662 -5.65 1.92 -1.23
N GLY A 663 -5.84 0.61 -1.07
CA GLY A 663 -6.81 0.09 -0.11
C GLY A 663 -6.46 0.46 1.34
N TYR A 664 -7.35 0.12 2.28
CA TYR A 664 -7.22 0.48 3.71
C TYR A 664 -5.88 0.05 4.34
N GLU A 665 -5.32 -1.08 3.92
CA GLU A 665 -4.01 -1.58 4.39
C GLU A 665 -2.82 -0.68 4.04
N THR A 666 -3.00 0.25 3.11
CA THR A 666 -1.96 1.23 2.79
C THR A 666 -1.57 2.01 4.04
N GLN A 667 -2.53 2.55 4.78
CA GLN A 667 -2.25 3.29 6.01
C GLN A 667 -2.33 2.44 7.27
N LEU A 668 -3.18 1.41 7.30
CA LEU A 668 -3.28 0.52 8.47
C LEU A 668 -1.95 -0.23 8.70
N GLY A 669 -1.43 -0.92 7.69
CA GLY A 669 -0.12 -1.58 7.83
C GLY A 669 1.08 -0.63 7.91
N ALA A 670 0.95 0.65 7.53
CA ALA A 670 2.00 1.65 7.76
C ALA A 670 2.27 1.86 9.26
N TRP A 671 1.24 1.72 10.11
CA TRP A 671 1.40 1.77 11.57
C TRP A 671 2.38 0.70 12.06
N GLN A 672 2.18 -0.54 11.62
CA GLN A 672 3.01 -1.68 11.99
C GLN A 672 4.47 -1.44 11.56
N GLN A 673 4.68 -0.99 10.33
CA GLN A 673 6.03 -0.72 9.83
C GLN A 673 6.71 0.40 10.61
N GLN A 674 5.99 1.48 10.92
CA GLN A 674 6.53 2.58 11.73
C GLN A 674 6.93 2.08 13.13
N GLU A 675 6.05 1.35 13.81
CA GLU A 675 6.36 0.85 15.15
C GLU A 675 7.54 -0.13 15.14
N TYR A 676 7.68 -0.96 14.10
CA TYR A 676 8.87 -1.79 13.92
C TYR A 676 10.15 -0.96 13.77
N LEU A 677 10.14 0.06 12.90
CA LEU A 677 11.30 0.94 12.68
C LEU A 677 11.71 1.69 13.95
N LEU A 678 10.76 1.96 14.84
CA LEU A 678 11.01 2.61 16.12
C LEU A 678 11.48 1.63 17.19
N ASP A 679 10.99 0.39 17.18
CA ASP A 679 11.38 -0.67 18.10
C ASP A 679 12.80 -1.19 17.82
N SER A 680 13.17 -1.32 16.55
CA SER A 680 14.47 -1.84 16.12
C SER A 680 15.31 -0.77 15.41
N THR A 681 16.56 -0.59 15.82
CA THR A 681 17.50 0.37 15.20
C THR A 681 18.41 -0.25 14.14
N THR A 682 18.55 -1.58 14.08
CA THR A 682 19.56 -2.25 13.23
C THR A 682 19.09 -3.48 12.46
N ALA A 683 17.94 -4.09 12.78
CA ALA A 683 17.59 -5.43 12.30
C ALA A 683 17.44 -5.58 10.78
N MET A 684 17.21 -4.49 10.04
CA MET A 684 16.98 -4.50 8.58
C MET A 684 18.20 -4.08 7.74
N GLY A 685 19.35 -3.80 8.37
CA GLY A 685 20.59 -3.51 7.64
C GLY A 685 20.44 -2.46 6.53
N SER A 686 20.79 -2.84 5.29
CA SER A 686 20.76 -2.00 4.08
C SER A 686 19.35 -1.61 3.63
N ASP A 687 18.30 -2.36 4.00
CA ASP A 687 16.92 -2.11 3.56
C ASP A 687 16.18 -1.08 4.42
N ARG A 688 16.70 -0.75 5.59
CA ARG A 688 16.05 0.20 6.52
C ARG A 688 15.66 1.54 5.87
N PRO A 689 16.51 2.21 5.06
CA PRO A 689 16.13 3.46 4.42
C PRO A 689 14.91 3.32 3.50
N ASP A 690 14.80 2.21 2.78
CA ASP A 690 13.69 1.98 1.84
C ASP A 690 12.40 1.62 2.52
N MET A 691 12.48 0.80 3.56
CA MET A 691 11.32 0.55 4.41
C MET A 691 10.84 1.85 5.05
N THR A 692 11.76 2.71 5.51
CA THR A 692 11.40 4.04 6.05
C THR A 692 10.66 4.88 5.00
N ARG A 693 11.20 4.98 3.78
CA ARG A 693 10.56 5.71 2.67
C ARG A 693 9.19 5.14 2.30
N GLN A 694 9.07 3.82 2.23
CA GLN A 694 7.83 3.12 1.95
C GLN A 694 6.79 3.41 3.05
N THR A 695 7.15 3.31 4.32
CA THR A 695 6.25 3.56 5.47
C THR A 695 5.69 4.97 5.46
N TYR A 696 6.52 5.99 5.29
CA TYR A 696 6.04 7.38 5.27
C TYR A 696 5.35 7.74 3.94
N GLY A 697 5.73 7.09 2.83
CA GLY A 697 4.98 7.16 1.57
C GLY A 697 3.57 6.61 1.73
N ALA A 698 3.44 5.45 2.38
CA ALA A 698 2.17 4.79 2.67
C ALA A 698 1.26 5.64 3.57
N TYR A 699 1.84 6.26 4.61
CA TYR A 699 1.14 7.22 5.46
C TYR A 699 0.49 8.36 4.64
N LEU A 700 1.19 8.92 3.65
CA LEU A 700 0.61 9.99 2.82
C LEU A 700 -0.33 9.48 1.73
N ALA A 701 -0.06 8.31 1.16
CA ALA A 701 -0.78 7.80 0.00
C ALA A 701 -2.28 7.58 0.28
N GLY A 702 -2.65 7.04 1.44
CA GLY A 702 -4.06 6.77 1.78
C GLY A 702 -4.93 8.02 1.91
N TRP A 703 -4.36 9.18 2.28
CA TRP A 703 -5.10 10.45 2.33
C TRP A 703 -5.59 10.90 0.95
N ASN A 704 -4.99 10.40 -0.14
CA ASN A 704 -5.40 10.72 -1.51
C ASN A 704 -6.78 10.14 -1.88
N ASN A 705 -7.31 9.21 -1.09
CA ASN A 705 -8.66 8.66 -1.27
C ASN A 705 -9.78 9.60 -0.80
N ILE A 706 -9.46 10.69 -0.07
CA ILE A 706 -10.45 11.69 0.33
C ILE A 706 -10.63 12.71 -0.81
N ASN A 707 -11.85 12.82 -1.33
CA ASN A 707 -12.16 13.72 -2.41
C ASN A 707 -12.00 15.19 -1.98
N SER A 708 -11.16 15.90 -2.72
CA SER A 708 -10.94 17.35 -2.67
C SER A 708 -11.10 17.99 -4.06
N GLY A 709 -11.75 17.28 -4.99
CA GLY A 709 -11.93 17.68 -6.39
C GLY A 709 -11.25 16.75 -7.41
N GLN A 710 -10.26 15.94 -6.98
CA GLN A 710 -9.54 15.02 -7.86
C GLN A 710 -10.37 13.78 -8.26
N ILE A 711 -11.31 13.37 -7.42
CA ILE A 711 -12.18 12.21 -7.69
C ILE A 711 -13.48 12.69 -8.35
N ASN A 712 -14.14 13.65 -7.71
CA ASN A 712 -15.36 14.27 -8.19
C ASN A 712 -15.28 15.79 -7.95
N GLY A 713 -15.47 16.57 -9.02
CA GLY A 713 -15.37 18.03 -8.99
C GLY A 713 -16.52 18.75 -8.27
N ASP A 714 -17.58 18.03 -7.88
CA ASP A 714 -18.69 18.60 -7.13
C ASP A 714 -18.32 18.85 -5.66
N SER A 715 -18.32 20.13 -5.27
CA SER A 715 -17.99 20.56 -3.92
C SER A 715 -18.85 19.95 -2.80
N ALA A 716 -20.09 19.52 -3.09
CA ALA A 716 -20.95 18.84 -2.12
C ALA A 716 -20.39 17.46 -1.71
N THR A 717 -19.46 16.92 -2.49
CA THR A 717 -18.80 15.62 -2.24
C THR A 717 -17.41 15.77 -1.64
N PHE A 718 -16.95 16.98 -1.33
CA PHE A 718 -15.65 17.17 -0.68
C PHE A 718 -15.68 16.60 0.74
N GLY A 719 -14.72 15.73 1.06
CA GLY A 719 -14.72 14.93 2.29
C GLY A 719 -15.35 13.53 2.14
N ALA A 720 -16.06 13.25 1.04
CA ALA A 720 -16.37 11.88 0.65
C ALA A 720 -15.06 11.15 0.37
N ALA A 721 -15.01 9.84 0.63
CA ALA A 721 -13.81 9.04 0.41
C ALA A 721 -14.11 7.87 -0.53
N SER A 722 -13.09 7.45 -1.27
CA SER A 722 -13.11 6.26 -2.12
C SER A 722 -12.54 5.07 -1.37
N TRP A 723 -13.12 3.89 -1.59
CA TRP A 723 -12.58 2.63 -1.06
C TRP A 723 -11.14 2.42 -1.53
N GLN A 724 -10.89 2.66 -2.82
CA GLN A 724 -9.61 2.37 -3.46
C GLN A 724 -9.49 2.95 -4.88
N PHE A 725 -8.29 2.84 -5.43
CA PHE A 725 -7.93 3.21 -6.80
C PHE A 725 -7.72 1.97 -7.67
N ALA A 726 -8.34 1.96 -8.85
CA ALA A 726 -8.16 0.94 -9.88
C ALA A 726 -7.31 1.48 -11.03
N SER A 727 -5.99 1.23 -10.98
CA SER A 727 -5.05 1.70 -11.99
C SER A 727 -5.24 1.07 -13.37
N GLU A 728 -5.92 -0.08 -13.46
CA GLU A 728 -6.29 -0.74 -14.71
C GLU A 728 -7.80 -0.69 -15.01
N GLY A 729 -8.57 0.23 -14.41
CA GLY A 729 -9.98 0.50 -14.74
C GLY A 729 -10.89 -0.73 -14.96
N GLY A 730 -11.90 -0.60 -15.84
CA GLY A 730 -12.71 -1.72 -16.35
C GLY A 730 -13.76 -2.30 -15.40
N ALA A 731 -14.57 -3.23 -15.92
CA ALA A 731 -15.52 -4.01 -15.14
C ALA A 731 -14.76 -5.01 -14.26
N GLN A 732 -15.10 -5.05 -12.98
CA GLN A 732 -14.49 -5.95 -12.00
C GLN A 732 -15.42 -7.13 -11.79
N ALA A 733 -14.89 -8.35 -11.81
CA ALA A 733 -15.68 -9.59 -11.77
C ALA A 733 -16.78 -9.60 -10.69
N ASN A 734 -16.45 -9.01 -9.53
CA ASN A 734 -17.29 -8.99 -8.34
C ASN A 734 -17.90 -7.61 -8.01
N TYR A 735 -17.53 -6.53 -8.69
CA TYR A 735 -17.89 -5.17 -8.22
C TYR A 735 -18.17 -4.20 -9.37
N ASP A 736 -18.50 -4.70 -10.56
CA ASP A 736 -18.74 -3.91 -11.76
C ASP A 736 -19.91 -2.89 -11.64
N TRP A 737 -20.82 -3.06 -10.69
CA TRP A 737 -21.86 -2.07 -10.37
C TRP A 737 -21.37 -0.87 -9.54
N ILE A 738 -20.13 -0.90 -9.02
CA ILE A 738 -19.54 0.24 -8.32
C ILE A 738 -18.94 1.21 -9.36
N PRO A 739 -19.45 2.44 -9.48
CA PRO A 739 -18.95 3.37 -10.50
C PRO A 739 -17.49 3.75 -10.26
N LEU A 740 -16.70 3.85 -11.33
CA LEU A 740 -15.37 4.46 -11.29
C LEU A 740 -15.44 5.96 -11.62
N ARG A 741 -14.70 6.78 -10.86
CA ARG A 741 -14.52 8.21 -11.07
C ARG A 741 -13.04 8.54 -11.11
N ASN A 742 -12.53 8.92 -12.27
CA ASN A 742 -11.09 9.17 -12.48
C ASN A 742 -10.17 8.02 -12.01
N GLY A 743 -10.66 6.77 -12.06
CA GLY A 743 -9.94 5.58 -11.58
C GLY A 743 -10.21 5.20 -10.11
N TRP A 744 -10.86 6.06 -9.32
CA TRP A 744 -11.28 5.71 -7.96
C TRP A 744 -12.65 5.06 -7.93
N TRP A 745 -12.88 4.16 -6.99
CA TRP A 745 -14.21 3.63 -6.70
C TRP A 745 -15.07 4.72 -6.07
N ALA A 746 -16.27 4.95 -6.58
CA ALA A 746 -17.16 6.00 -6.08
C ALA A 746 -17.77 5.67 -4.70
N TRP A 747 -17.67 4.43 -4.26
CA TRP A 747 -18.17 3.99 -2.95
C TRP A 747 -17.07 4.09 -1.90
N SER A 748 -17.45 4.41 -0.66
CA SER A 748 -16.50 4.59 0.44
C SER A 748 -15.84 3.31 0.92
N GLY A 749 -16.54 2.17 0.85
CA GLY A 749 -16.01 0.88 1.32
C GLY A 749 -15.36 0.97 2.69
N GLU A 750 -14.15 0.42 2.79
CA GLU A 750 -13.42 0.21 4.05
C GLU A 750 -12.39 1.31 4.36
N VAL A 751 -12.37 2.40 3.57
CA VAL A 751 -11.30 3.41 3.59
C VAL A 751 -11.03 3.99 4.99
N ASP A 752 -12.08 4.14 5.82
CA ASP A 752 -11.95 4.73 7.16
C ASP A 752 -11.11 3.87 8.12
N LEU A 753 -10.99 2.55 7.88
CA LEU A 753 -10.03 1.72 8.63
C LEU A 753 -8.58 2.12 8.32
N GLY A 754 -8.29 2.43 7.06
CA GLY A 754 -6.99 2.96 6.66
C GLY A 754 -6.74 4.33 7.27
N LEU A 755 -7.73 5.23 7.23
CA LEU A 755 -7.62 6.56 7.83
C LEU A 755 -7.42 6.50 9.36
N TRP A 756 -8.04 5.52 10.03
CA TRP A 756 -7.80 5.23 11.44
C TRP A 756 -6.34 4.83 11.71
N GLY A 757 -5.78 3.92 10.90
CA GLY A 757 -4.36 3.62 10.92
C GLY A 757 -3.47 4.83 10.64
N GLY A 758 -3.91 5.71 9.74
CA GLY A 758 -3.26 6.99 9.43
C GLY A 758 -3.17 7.91 10.65
N LEU A 759 -4.24 8.06 11.43
CA LEU A 759 -4.24 8.85 12.66
C LEU A 759 -3.24 8.30 13.69
N ARG A 760 -3.18 6.97 13.85
CA ARG A 760 -2.28 6.32 14.83
C ARG A 760 -0.82 6.31 14.39
N SER A 761 -0.56 6.43 13.10
CA SER A 761 0.79 6.52 12.51
C SER A 761 1.31 7.96 12.40
N ALA A 762 0.47 8.96 12.69
CA ALA A 762 0.82 10.36 12.50
C ALA A 762 1.98 10.77 13.42
N SER A 763 3.08 11.22 12.81
CA SER A 763 4.24 11.75 13.51
C SER A 763 5.08 12.64 12.60
N ALA A 764 5.67 13.69 13.16
CA ALA A 764 6.84 14.33 12.58
C ALA A 764 8.07 13.48 12.90
N SER A 765 8.81 13.06 11.89
CA SER A 765 9.91 12.10 12.07
C SER A 765 11.18 12.54 11.37
N VAL A 766 12.23 12.83 12.14
CA VAL A 766 13.55 13.21 11.63
C VAL A 766 14.41 11.96 11.48
N VAL A 767 14.93 11.74 10.28
CA VAL A 767 15.77 10.58 9.91
C VAL A 767 17.10 11.04 9.34
N SER A 768 18.10 10.14 9.36
CA SER A 768 19.32 10.30 8.57
C SER A 768 19.23 9.40 7.34
N ASP A 769 18.79 9.96 6.21
CA ASP A 769 18.68 9.25 4.94
C ASP A 769 20.05 9.21 4.23
N PRO A 770 20.46 8.05 3.68
CA PRO A 770 21.78 7.91 3.06
C PRO A 770 21.95 8.72 1.76
N ILE A 771 20.86 9.18 1.13
CA ILE A 771 20.90 9.98 -0.10
C ILE A 771 20.83 11.46 0.23
N VAL A 772 19.84 11.88 1.02
CA VAL A 772 19.58 13.31 1.26
C VAL A 772 20.15 13.85 2.56
N GLY A 773 20.67 12.99 3.45
CA GLY A 773 21.09 13.33 4.81
C GLY A 773 19.91 13.50 5.77
N ASN A 774 20.00 14.44 6.70
CA ASN A 774 18.90 14.72 7.63
C ASN A 774 17.64 15.16 6.85
N TYR A 775 16.52 14.47 7.10
CA TYR A 775 15.22 14.74 6.48
C TYR A 775 14.12 14.59 7.52
N ALA A 776 13.06 15.40 7.42
CA ALA A 776 11.88 15.24 8.26
C ALA A 776 10.67 14.81 7.43
N TYR A 777 10.14 13.61 7.72
CA TYR A 777 8.85 13.19 7.22
C TYR A 777 7.74 13.91 7.97
N ASN A 778 6.73 14.36 7.22
CA ASN A 778 5.54 15.06 7.74
C ASN A 778 5.87 16.29 8.58
N ALA A 779 6.96 17.00 8.27
CA ALA A 779 7.34 18.24 8.96
C ALA A 779 8.32 19.06 8.13
N ASP A 780 8.41 20.35 8.44
CA ASP A 780 9.56 21.17 8.00
C ASP A 780 10.72 20.99 9.00
N LEU A 781 11.94 20.92 8.47
CA LEU A 781 13.16 20.81 9.24
C LEU A 781 14.08 22.00 8.95
N THR A 782 14.55 22.65 10.01
CA THR A 782 15.69 23.57 9.96
C THR A 782 16.77 23.08 10.91
N GLU A 783 18.01 23.01 10.45
CA GLU A 783 19.16 22.53 11.22
C GLU A 783 20.11 23.69 11.55
N SER A 784 20.46 23.85 12.83
CA SER A 784 21.58 24.71 13.27
C SER A 784 22.82 23.86 13.55
N ALA A 785 23.91 24.50 14.00
CA ALA A 785 25.10 23.78 14.44
C ALA A 785 24.79 22.77 15.57
N ASP A 786 23.90 23.12 16.48
CA ASP A 786 23.65 22.43 17.76
C ASP A 786 22.22 21.87 17.93
N SER A 787 21.28 22.17 17.03
CA SER A 787 19.87 21.80 17.21
C SER A 787 19.12 21.48 15.91
N TYR A 788 17.99 20.79 16.07
CA TYR A 788 16.96 20.58 15.04
C TYR A 788 15.72 21.38 15.42
N SER A 789 15.24 22.23 14.52
CA SER A 789 13.93 22.88 14.62
C SER A 789 12.94 22.17 13.70
N VAL A 790 11.80 21.76 14.25
CA VAL A 790 10.80 20.94 13.57
C VAL A 790 9.43 21.61 13.68
N ILE A 791 8.75 21.76 12.53
CA ILE A 791 7.35 22.23 12.46
C ILE A 791 6.50 21.09 11.91
N PRO A 792 5.58 20.50 12.69
CA PRO A 792 4.83 19.32 12.29
C PRO A 792 3.76 19.64 11.24
N LYS A 793 3.60 18.72 10.28
CA LYS A 793 2.61 18.71 9.19
C LYS A 793 1.90 17.35 9.07
N ASP A 794 2.01 16.49 10.08
CA ASP A 794 1.38 15.17 10.15
C ASP A 794 -0.14 15.21 10.43
N GLY A 795 -0.73 16.40 10.50
CA GLY A 795 -2.16 16.58 10.72
C GLY A 795 -2.65 16.33 12.15
N VAL A 796 -1.89 15.62 13.00
CA VAL A 796 -2.24 15.32 14.40
C VAL A 796 -1.40 16.15 15.37
N ARG A 797 -0.10 16.29 15.12
CA ARG A 797 0.83 17.17 15.85
C ARG A 797 0.96 16.82 17.33
N GLN A 798 1.00 15.51 17.62
CA GLN A 798 1.12 14.97 18.99
C GLN A 798 2.33 14.04 19.20
N ARG A 799 3.09 13.76 18.13
CA ARG A 799 4.28 12.90 18.20
C ARG A 799 5.43 13.50 17.40
N LEU A 800 6.61 13.56 18.03
CA LEU A 800 7.88 13.90 17.41
C LEU A 800 8.84 12.73 17.62
N VAL A 801 9.42 12.24 16.54
CA VAL A 801 10.44 11.20 16.57
C VAL A 801 11.73 11.73 15.97
N LEU A 802 12.85 11.56 16.66
CA LEU A 802 14.19 11.79 16.11
C LEU A 802 14.89 10.43 15.98
N MET A 803 14.67 9.76 14.84
CA MET A 803 15.35 8.49 14.52
C MET A 803 16.86 8.68 14.38
N ASN A 804 17.29 9.85 13.92
CA ASN A 804 18.71 10.23 13.86
C ASN A 804 19.34 10.48 15.25
N LEU A 805 18.54 10.56 16.32
CA LEU A 805 18.98 10.65 17.72
C LEU A 805 18.56 9.40 18.52
N GLY A 806 18.85 8.21 18.01
CA GLY A 806 18.60 6.97 18.74
C GLY A 806 17.12 6.62 18.92
N ASN A 807 16.27 7.00 17.95
CA ASN A 807 14.81 6.85 18.01
C ASN A 807 14.17 7.53 19.23
N LEU A 808 14.68 8.70 19.65
CA LEU A 808 14.03 9.55 20.66
C LEU A 808 12.57 9.80 20.25
N ASP A 809 11.62 9.35 21.07
CA ASP A 809 10.17 9.43 20.81
C ASP A 809 9.51 10.29 21.89
N ILE A 810 8.92 11.41 21.48
CA ILE A 810 8.22 12.36 22.34
C ILE A 810 6.75 12.35 21.94
N ARG A 811 5.88 11.97 22.88
CA ARG A 811 4.42 11.95 22.71
C ARG A 811 3.77 12.90 23.69
N ILE A 812 2.82 13.69 23.22
CA ILE A 812 2.03 14.60 24.04
C ILE A 812 0.54 14.27 23.93
N GLY A 813 -0.14 14.16 25.07
CA GLY A 813 -1.58 13.90 25.11
C GLY A 813 -2.41 15.18 25.22
N ASN A 814 -3.62 15.20 24.67
CA ASN A 814 -4.65 16.23 24.89
C ASN A 814 -4.31 17.68 24.46
N VAL A 815 -3.12 17.91 23.91
CA VAL A 815 -2.64 19.20 23.38
C VAL A 815 -1.89 18.93 22.08
N VAL A 816 -1.60 19.96 21.29
CA VAL A 816 -0.75 19.86 20.10
C VAL A 816 0.53 20.67 20.28
N TYR A 817 1.58 20.39 19.52
CA TYR A 817 2.75 21.27 19.44
C TYR A 817 2.81 21.99 18.09
N ASN A 818 3.08 23.30 18.10
CA ASN A 818 3.23 24.15 16.91
C ASN A 818 4.64 24.06 16.33
N SER A 819 5.64 23.88 17.20
CA SER A 819 7.04 23.73 16.82
C SER A 819 7.82 23.07 17.94
N ALA A 820 8.96 22.47 17.59
CA ALA A 820 9.91 21.93 18.54
C ALA A 820 11.34 22.38 18.18
N VAL A 821 12.19 22.54 19.20
CA VAL A 821 13.64 22.70 19.05
C VAL A 821 14.32 21.68 19.95
N VAL A 822 15.11 20.80 19.36
CA VAL A 822 15.79 19.70 20.06
C VAL A 822 17.29 19.82 19.85
N LYS A 823 18.07 19.89 20.93
CA LYS A 823 19.53 19.86 20.82
C LYS A 823 20.00 18.51 20.28
N LYS A 824 21.09 18.50 19.49
CA LYS A 824 21.65 17.28 18.88
C LYS A 824 22.20 16.28 19.89
N ASP A 825 22.54 16.74 21.10
CA ASP A 825 22.91 15.89 22.24
C ASP A 825 21.70 15.43 23.07
N ALA A 826 20.48 15.80 22.67
CA ALA A 826 19.22 15.57 23.35
C ALA A 826 19.17 16.04 24.82
N THR A 827 20.05 16.98 25.22
CA THR A 827 20.06 17.55 26.59
C THR A 827 18.97 18.58 26.80
N SER A 828 18.39 19.11 25.73
CA SER A 828 17.32 20.11 25.78
C SER A 828 16.30 19.90 24.69
N ILE A 829 15.02 19.90 25.06
CA ILE A 829 13.86 19.81 24.18
C ILE A 829 12.93 20.97 24.53
N SER A 830 12.66 21.85 23.57
CA SER A 830 11.68 22.93 23.65
C SER A 830 10.50 22.62 22.73
N MET A 831 9.27 22.78 23.20
CA MET A 831 8.05 22.62 22.39
C MET A 831 7.06 23.74 22.67
N VAL A 832 6.56 24.38 21.62
CA VAL A 832 5.48 25.37 21.73
C VAL A 832 4.15 24.63 21.72
N LEU A 833 3.49 24.52 22.87
CA LEU A 833 2.24 23.76 23.02
C LEU A 833 1.02 24.64 22.77
N ALA A 834 -0.07 24.06 22.28
CA ALA A 834 -1.37 24.71 22.19
C ALA A 834 -2.49 23.76 22.64
N PRO A 835 -3.51 24.24 23.38
CA PRO A 835 -4.65 23.41 23.74
C PRO A 835 -5.48 23.09 22.49
N VAL A 836 -6.17 21.94 22.52
CA VAL A 836 -7.10 21.53 21.44
C VAL A 836 -8.51 22.12 21.61
N SER A 837 -8.72 22.91 22.66
CA SER A 837 -9.96 23.63 22.98
C SER A 837 -9.63 25.00 23.57
N ASP A 838 -10.62 25.87 23.72
CA ASP A 838 -10.43 27.21 24.31
C ASP A 838 -10.14 27.18 25.82
N LYS A 839 -10.22 26.01 26.46
CA LYS A 839 -9.95 25.82 27.88
C LYS A 839 -8.50 25.42 28.11
N ALA A 840 -7.96 25.83 29.26
CA ALA A 840 -6.66 25.35 29.72
C ALA A 840 -6.67 23.82 29.84
N ALA A 841 -5.61 23.19 29.32
CA ALA A 841 -5.51 21.73 29.26
C ALA A 841 -4.43 21.20 30.22
N SER A 842 -4.63 19.96 30.67
CA SER A 842 -3.58 19.14 31.26
C SER A 842 -3.12 18.12 30.22
N THR A 843 -1.81 17.94 30.10
CA THR A 843 -1.18 17.01 29.17
C THR A 843 -0.27 16.04 29.91
N THR A 844 -0.17 14.82 29.40
CA THR A 844 0.89 13.89 29.78
C THR A 844 1.91 13.87 28.66
N ILE A 845 3.15 14.16 29.00
CA ILE A 845 4.29 14.04 28.10
C ILE A 845 4.95 12.70 28.38
N THR A 846 5.12 11.90 27.35
CA THR A 846 5.89 10.65 27.39
C THR A 846 7.13 10.85 26.54
N VAL A 847 8.31 10.61 27.11
CA VAL A 847 9.58 10.64 26.39
C VAL A 847 10.26 9.29 26.54
N ALA A 848 10.60 8.63 25.44
CA ALA A 848 11.38 7.40 25.45
C ALA A 848 12.72 7.62 24.76
N ARG A 849 13.76 6.89 25.22
CA ARG A 849 15.13 6.95 24.66
C ARG A 849 15.80 8.32 24.80
N LEU A 850 15.44 9.06 25.84
CA LEU A 850 16.17 10.25 26.26
C LEU A 850 17.50 9.83 26.92
N PRO A 851 18.60 10.58 26.77
CA PRO A 851 19.87 10.22 27.42
C PRO A 851 19.71 10.12 28.94
N ALA A 852 20.45 9.21 29.57
CA ALA A 852 20.37 9.02 31.01
C ALA A 852 20.70 10.31 31.79
N GLY A 853 19.90 10.62 32.80
CA GLY A 853 20.07 11.80 33.65
C GLY A 853 18.78 12.31 34.29
N ASN A 854 18.91 13.39 35.05
CA ASN A 854 17.78 14.13 35.59
C ASN A 854 17.47 15.32 34.68
N TYR A 855 16.20 15.59 34.47
CA TYR A 855 15.73 16.67 33.62
C TYR A 855 14.70 17.52 34.38
N ASN A 856 14.89 18.83 34.37
CA ASN A 856 13.86 19.77 34.77
C ASN A 856 12.85 19.91 33.63
N VAL A 857 11.56 19.95 33.99
CA VAL A 857 10.46 20.22 33.07
C VAL A 857 9.84 21.54 33.48
N SER A 858 9.79 22.48 32.54
CA SER A 858 9.24 23.82 32.76
C SER A 858 8.19 24.16 31.72
N LEU A 859 7.22 24.99 32.10
CA LEU A 859 6.17 25.50 31.23
C LEU A 859 6.09 27.02 31.40
N GLY A 860 6.26 27.78 30.32
CA GLY A 860 6.25 29.25 30.39
C GLY A 860 7.34 29.83 31.29
N GLY A 861 8.47 29.14 31.42
CA GLY A 861 9.61 29.55 32.24
C GLY A 861 9.57 29.08 33.70
N ALA A 862 8.44 28.57 34.19
CA ALA A 862 8.33 28.03 35.55
C ALA A 862 8.59 26.51 35.56
N VAL A 863 9.42 26.02 36.49
CA VAL A 863 9.63 24.57 36.68
C VAL A 863 8.34 23.94 37.23
N VAL A 864 7.76 23.02 36.47
CA VAL A 864 6.50 22.32 36.81
C VAL A 864 6.72 20.88 37.27
N GLY A 865 7.95 20.36 37.12
CA GLY A 865 8.35 19.08 37.66
C GLY A 865 9.73 18.63 37.20
N GLN A 866 10.08 17.40 37.55
CA GLN A 866 11.34 16.77 37.16
C GLN A 866 11.05 15.36 36.63
N MET A 867 11.87 14.91 35.69
CA MET A 867 11.84 13.54 35.20
C MET A 867 13.25 12.95 35.21
N ARG A 868 13.34 11.67 35.58
CA ARG A 868 14.57 10.89 35.44
C ARG A 868 14.44 10.04 34.19
N SER A 869 15.49 10.02 33.38
CA SER A 869 15.62 9.07 32.28
C SER A 869 16.79 8.13 32.52
N ASP A 870 16.59 6.86 32.18
CA ASP A 870 17.57 5.79 32.09
C ASP A 870 17.63 5.22 30.65
N GLY A 871 17.07 5.95 29.67
CA GLY A 871 16.87 5.49 28.30
C GLY A 871 15.52 4.80 28.05
N GLN A 872 14.77 4.42 29.08
CA GLN A 872 13.41 3.90 28.94
C GLN A 872 12.38 5.03 28.83
N SER A 873 11.10 4.64 28.70
CA SER A 873 9.97 5.57 28.66
C SER A 873 9.74 6.21 30.04
N ALA A 874 9.76 7.55 30.07
CA ALA A 874 9.43 8.36 31.23
C ALA A 874 8.19 9.20 30.93
N LYS A 875 7.32 9.37 31.94
CA LYS A 875 6.06 10.14 31.82
C LYS A 875 6.02 11.26 32.85
N ILE A 876 5.49 12.41 32.46
CA ILE A 876 5.20 13.53 33.36
C ILE A 876 3.89 14.21 32.99
N SER A 877 3.09 14.55 33.98
CA SER A 877 1.88 15.34 33.80
C SER A 877 2.18 16.83 33.97
N VAL A 878 1.76 17.62 32.99
CA VAL A 878 1.90 19.08 32.96
C VAL A 878 0.50 19.70 32.90
N LYS A 879 0.26 20.68 33.78
CA LYS A 879 -1.02 21.40 33.87
C LYS A 879 -0.85 22.84 33.36
N GLY A 880 -1.96 23.46 32.98
CA GLY A 880 -1.99 24.89 32.67
C GLY A 880 -1.51 25.25 31.26
N VAL A 881 -1.65 24.35 30.30
CA VAL A 881 -1.43 24.69 28.88
C VAL A 881 -2.59 25.58 28.42
N THR A 882 -2.32 26.88 28.23
CA THR A 882 -3.31 27.90 27.84
C THR A 882 -3.16 28.30 26.37
N SER A 883 -4.12 29.08 25.86
CA SER A 883 -4.13 29.54 24.46
C SER A 883 -2.96 30.44 24.07
N GLY A 884 -2.22 31.00 25.04
CA GLY A 884 -1.01 31.82 24.80
C GLY A 884 0.23 31.06 24.30
N THR A 885 0.04 29.85 23.78
CA THR A 885 1.07 28.95 23.25
C THR A 885 2.32 28.78 24.14
N PRO A 886 2.17 28.31 25.39
CA PRO A 886 3.29 28.25 26.32
C PRO A 886 4.39 27.30 25.82
N THR A 887 5.64 27.69 26.06
CA THR A 887 6.79 26.85 25.77
C THR A 887 7.00 25.85 26.89
N LEU A 888 6.91 24.57 26.56
CA LEU A 888 7.42 23.46 27.35
C LEU A 888 8.92 23.35 27.11
N LEU A 889 9.71 23.24 28.18
CA LEU A 889 11.15 23.02 28.10
C LEU A 889 11.56 21.88 29.03
N ILE A 890 12.20 20.85 28.47
CA ILE A 890 12.82 19.72 29.17
C ILE A 890 14.33 19.90 29.05
N THR A 891 15.04 20.06 30.17
CA THR A 891 16.49 20.35 30.16
C THR A 891 17.21 19.50 31.20
N LYS A 892 18.32 18.88 30.78
CA LYS A 892 19.19 18.08 31.65
C LYS A 892 19.82 18.95 32.74
N VAL A 893 19.85 18.43 33.97
CA VAL A 893 20.39 19.08 35.17
C VAL A 893 21.74 18.48 35.54
#